data_AF-A0A942BTA6-F1
#
_entry.id   AF-A0A942BTA6-F1
#
_cell.length_a   1.000
_cell.length_b   1.000
_cell.length_c   1.000
_cell.angle_alpha   90.00
_cell.angle_beta   90.00
_cell.angle_gamma   90.00
#
_symmetry.space_group_name_H-M   'P 1'
#
loop_
_entity.id
_entity.type
_entity.pdbx_description
1 polymer ?
#
loop_
_entity_poly.entity_id
_entity_poly.type
_entity_poly.pdbx_seq_one_letter_code
_entity_poly.pdbx_strand_id
1 'polypeptide(L)'
;MKNLRTFGFLVVLFTLCALSVSAKDQWITVRSQNFFLIGNASEKDIRKVATQMEQFRATFRLLFPKTALSSAKPTNIVVFKSESSYKPFLPRRKDGKADTGIAGYFQPGEDVNYITLSTEGEDEDTFKVIYHEYVHYLIDSSFGRSEIPAWLNEGLAEYYSTFKVENGNEVSIGYPILEHANFLAANGLLALGDLFNASNRDIHANSGRARQAFYAESWALVHLLMTTGRNALLSKFVAGLNNDLPPEQAFQAAFGTGYEDMEKQLRKYVNQGKFNYQILTLKDQLAVASGQTVTPIDDAQTNAYLGDLLYHSNRLEEAETYLAKALAADPKSVLANTAMGMTKVRQQKYAEAEKYLDAAVSGDANDYKALYWYATLIVRESTKGLLGSEIPPEKAKKAAELLARAIKIKPDSAESADMLAFIALVRQEGLDEALAVLKTALNAQPGNQRLALRIIDILLAKNQYDEALTSAKKIAANSENDEIASRARSLVARLSSYLEQKQNFERQRETMRVSQGSEMTGTLSKEDSDRMVLAARNYGITEQLKKPGADSVAAIGNIRKVTCGKGIQVSFVTGGKQMRLVMKDFQGLELTTYLPNTVEFGCDADFSTLKAYVVFRKPVKPGSDPVLTSVAFVPDDFEIVTDLSSVGARSTETGSETSTDAQAPQLTRKYGTAELDAIRQNLRKPGPDEIRVIGTIQKLVCTSSGDPTLHFQPRSGTLLQLTVSMAVQPQITIFTRDSLPKVFDCNASGGDVPAIVTYRKTADQNRPSTAGQVVSIEFVPKELTID
;
A
#
# COMPACT_ATOMS: atom_id res chain seq x y z
N MET A 1 70.51 32.61 76.01
CA MET A 1 70.51 31.37 76.82
C MET A 1 69.93 30.24 75.99
N LYS A 2 70.71 29.17 75.77
CA LYS A 2 70.36 27.75 75.50
C LYS A 2 69.35 27.35 74.38
N ASN A 3 69.93 26.65 73.41
CA ASN A 3 69.58 25.31 72.91
C ASN A 3 68.49 25.08 71.82
N LEU A 4 69.03 24.78 70.63
CA LEU A 4 68.68 23.78 69.62
C LEU A 4 67.74 22.63 70.06
N ARG A 5 66.72 22.32 69.23
CA ARG A 5 66.20 20.94 68.98
C ARG A 5 65.36 20.88 67.69
N THR A 6 65.65 19.84 66.90
CA THR A 6 65.05 19.33 65.66
C THR A 6 63.62 18.79 65.84
N PHE A 7 62.80 18.79 64.78
CA PHE A 7 61.78 17.76 64.37
C PHE A 7 61.05 18.29 63.12
N GLY A 8 61.20 17.70 61.92
CA GLY A 8 60.37 16.58 61.44
C GLY A 8 59.41 17.06 60.33
N PHE A 9 59.85 17.04 59.06
CA PHE A 9 58.99 17.34 57.90
C PHE A 9 58.15 16.10 57.56
N LEU A 10 56.84 16.15 57.75
CA LEU A 10 55.89 15.16 57.26
C LEU A 10 55.29 15.68 55.95
N VAL A 11 55.72 15.15 54.81
CA VAL A 11 55.10 15.42 53.51
C VAL A 11 53.87 14.52 53.38
N VAL A 12 52.67 15.10 53.50
CA VAL A 12 51.41 14.43 53.15
C VAL A 12 51.22 14.59 51.65
N LEU A 13 51.39 13.49 50.91
CA LEU A 13 51.05 13.40 49.49
C LEU A 13 49.52 13.31 49.36
N PHE A 14 48.86 14.41 49.01
CA PHE A 14 47.44 14.39 48.63
C PHE A 14 47.33 13.94 47.18
N THR A 15 47.03 12.66 46.98
CA THR A 15 46.63 12.11 45.68
C THR A 15 45.24 12.65 45.34
N LEU A 16 45.15 13.71 44.54
CA LEU A 16 43.89 14.11 43.90
C LEU A 16 43.50 13.03 42.88
N CYS A 17 42.60 12.13 43.26
CA CYS A 17 41.79 11.41 42.29
C CYS A 17 40.85 12.43 41.62
N ALA A 18 41.25 12.98 40.47
CA ALA A 18 40.32 13.65 39.58
C ALA A 18 39.34 12.60 39.03
N LEU A 19 38.20 12.45 39.70
CA LEU A 19 37.05 11.81 39.10
C LEU A 19 36.59 12.72 37.96
N SER A 20 36.90 12.35 36.72
CA SER A 20 36.31 12.94 35.53
C SER A 20 34.81 12.67 35.56
N VAL A 21 34.04 13.54 36.19
CA VAL A 21 32.59 13.58 36.02
C VAL A 21 32.36 13.98 34.56
N SER A 22 32.08 13.01 33.71
CA SER A 22 31.60 13.28 32.35
C SER A 22 30.28 14.02 32.51
N ALA A 23 30.28 15.32 32.18
CA ALA A 23 29.06 16.11 32.15
C ALA A 23 28.07 15.40 31.20
N LYS A 24 26.85 15.18 31.68
CA LYS A 24 25.80 14.55 30.89
C LYS A 24 25.53 15.39 29.65
N ASP A 25 25.38 14.73 28.51
CA ASP A 25 25.03 15.39 27.25
C ASP A 25 23.72 16.16 27.39
N GLN A 26 23.77 17.47 27.20
CA GLN A 26 22.59 18.32 27.17
C GLN A 26 21.94 18.21 25.79
N TRP A 27 20.72 17.68 25.76
CA TRP A 27 19.91 17.65 24.56
C TRP A 27 19.12 18.95 24.40
N ILE A 28 18.96 19.41 23.17
CA ILE A 28 18.17 20.60 22.83
C ILE A 28 17.21 20.29 21.69
N THR A 29 16.20 21.14 21.56
CA THR A 29 15.32 21.20 20.39
C THR A 29 15.48 22.53 19.67
N VAL A 30 15.34 22.51 18.34
CA VAL A 30 15.36 23.69 17.47
C VAL A 30 14.19 23.56 16.49
N ARG A 31 13.41 24.62 16.31
CA ARG A 31 12.32 24.64 15.34
C ARG A 31 12.63 25.61 14.21
N SER A 32 12.53 25.14 12.98
CA SER A 32 12.56 25.95 11.77
C SER A 32 11.16 26.03 11.14
N GLN A 33 11.04 26.56 9.93
CA GLN A 33 9.75 26.68 9.26
C GLN A 33 9.13 25.32 8.91
N ASN A 34 9.94 24.40 8.41
CA ASN A 34 9.51 23.10 7.88
C ASN A 34 10.02 21.91 8.70
N PHE A 35 10.94 22.12 9.65
CA PHE A 35 11.59 21.04 10.39
C PHE A 35 11.55 21.26 11.90
N PHE A 36 11.52 20.15 12.63
CA PHE A 36 11.74 20.10 14.07
C PHE A 36 12.99 19.28 14.33
N LEU A 37 14.00 19.90 14.93
CA LEU A 37 15.29 19.27 15.20
C LEU A 37 15.44 18.99 16.68
N ILE A 38 16.12 17.89 16.99
CA ILE A 38 16.44 17.44 18.34
C ILE A 38 17.85 16.83 18.33
N GLY A 39 18.66 17.11 19.33
CA GLY A 39 20.03 16.58 19.31
C GLY A 39 20.86 16.89 20.54
N ASN A 40 21.95 16.15 20.70
CA ASN A 40 23.02 16.43 21.67
C ASN A 40 24.25 17.10 21.02
N ALA A 41 24.20 17.41 19.72
CA ALA A 41 25.17 18.26 19.05
C ALA A 41 25.12 19.70 19.58
N SER A 42 26.14 20.50 19.26
CA SER A 42 26.15 21.89 19.69
C SER A 42 24.98 22.66 19.07
N GLU A 43 24.45 23.68 19.76
CA GLU A 43 23.39 24.53 19.21
C GLU A 43 23.75 25.09 17.83
N LYS A 44 25.02 25.48 17.65
CA LYS A 44 25.55 25.96 16.38
C LYS A 44 25.39 24.93 15.26
N ASP A 45 25.72 23.67 15.52
CA ASP A 45 25.64 22.62 14.51
C ASP A 45 24.20 22.24 14.20
N ILE A 46 23.32 22.16 15.21
CA ILE A 46 21.89 21.89 15.00
C ILE A 46 21.26 23.03 14.17
N ARG A 47 21.60 24.29 14.43
CA ARG A 47 21.17 25.43 13.62
C ARG A 47 21.74 25.41 12.20
N LYS A 48 22.99 24.97 12.03
CA LYS A 48 23.61 24.78 10.70
C LYS A 48 22.81 23.76 9.88
N VAL A 49 22.53 22.59 10.47
CA VAL A 49 21.70 21.53 9.84
C VAL A 49 20.31 22.07 9.49
N ALA A 50 19.65 22.76 10.41
CA ALA A 50 18.32 23.34 10.18
C ALA A 50 18.33 24.32 9.01
N THR A 51 19.29 25.25 8.99
CA THR A 51 19.45 26.25 7.91
C THR A 51 19.71 25.57 6.58
N GLN A 52 20.62 24.59 6.55
CA GLN A 52 20.97 23.84 5.35
C GLN A 52 19.77 23.08 4.76
N MET A 53 18.93 22.47 5.60
CA MET A 53 17.70 21.79 5.14
C MET A 53 16.64 22.77 4.62
N GLU A 54 16.49 23.95 5.25
CA GLU A 54 15.59 25.00 4.73
C GLU A 54 16.08 25.55 3.39
N GLN A 55 17.38 25.78 3.25
CA GLN A 55 18.00 26.23 1.99
C GLN A 55 17.87 25.18 0.89
N PHE A 56 18.02 23.89 1.22
CA PHE A 56 17.77 22.79 0.29
C PHE A 56 16.33 22.84 -0.23
N ARG A 57 15.34 22.89 0.69
CA ARG A 57 13.91 22.93 0.35
C ARG A 57 13.55 24.16 -0.48
N ALA A 58 14.11 25.33 -0.15
CA ALA A 58 13.91 26.56 -0.90
C ALA A 58 14.51 26.49 -2.32
N THR A 59 15.69 25.89 -2.46
CA THR A 59 16.34 25.68 -3.76
C THR A 59 15.53 24.74 -4.64
N PHE A 60 15.01 23.64 -4.09
CA PHE A 60 14.14 22.72 -4.84
C PHE A 60 12.87 23.41 -5.35
N ARG A 61 12.28 24.31 -4.55
CA ARG A 61 11.09 25.09 -4.94
C ARG A 61 11.32 25.98 -6.16
N LEU A 62 12.55 26.42 -6.43
CA LEU A 62 12.84 27.27 -7.60
C LEU A 62 12.55 26.59 -8.94
N LEU A 63 12.56 25.26 -8.99
CA LEU A 63 12.18 24.50 -10.18
C LEU A 63 10.68 24.47 -10.45
N PHE A 64 9.90 24.47 -9.38
CA PHE A 64 8.45 24.35 -9.44
C PHE A 64 7.79 25.53 -8.72
N PRO A 65 8.02 26.77 -9.18
CA PRO A 65 7.60 27.97 -8.45
C PRO A 65 6.07 28.10 -8.33
N LYS A 66 5.32 27.42 -9.21
CA LYS A 66 3.85 27.37 -9.19
C LYS A 66 3.29 26.24 -8.32
N THR A 67 4.13 25.32 -7.83
CA THR A 67 3.71 24.19 -7.00
C THR A 67 3.99 24.53 -5.54
N ALA A 68 2.96 24.41 -4.69
CA ALA A 68 3.18 24.42 -3.26
C ALA A 68 3.85 23.10 -2.86
N LEU A 69 5.06 23.16 -2.30
CA LEU A 69 5.68 21.97 -1.74
C LEU A 69 4.88 21.56 -0.50
N SER A 70 4.17 20.44 -0.59
CA SER A 70 3.47 19.90 0.57
C SER A 70 4.48 19.34 1.58
N SER A 71 4.08 19.34 2.85
CA SER A 71 4.79 18.70 3.93
C SER A 71 3.77 18.27 5.00
N ALA A 72 2.67 17.67 4.56
CA ALA A 72 1.58 17.24 5.44
C ALA A 72 2.08 16.31 6.55
N LYS A 73 3.10 15.48 6.27
CA LYS A 73 3.84 14.73 7.29
C LYS A 73 4.98 15.59 7.85
N PRO A 74 5.02 15.83 9.18
CA PRO A 74 6.15 16.48 9.82
C PRO A 74 7.45 15.70 9.58
N THR A 75 8.57 16.41 9.46
CA THR A 75 9.91 15.80 9.39
C THR A 75 10.74 16.24 10.59
N ASN A 76 11.05 15.28 11.46
CA ASN A 76 11.92 15.46 12.61
C ASN A 76 13.37 15.14 12.23
N ILE A 77 14.33 15.94 12.70
CA ILE A 77 15.76 15.71 12.43
C ILE A 77 16.49 15.44 13.76
N VAL A 78 17.06 14.25 13.91
CA VAL A 78 17.87 13.89 15.07
C VAL A 78 19.35 14.09 14.76
N VAL A 79 19.97 15.05 15.45
CA VAL A 79 21.35 15.49 15.21
C VAL A 79 22.24 15.00 16.35
N PHE A 80 23.05 14.00 16.06
CA PHE A 80 23.98 13.40 16.99
C PHE A 80 25.33 14.11 16.95
N LYS A 81 25.93 14.36 18.11
CA LYS A 81 27.23 15.05 18.19
C LYS A 81 28.42 14.23 17.68
N SER A 82 28.27 12.90 17.68
CA SER A 82 29.35 11.96 17.39
C SER A 82 28.83 10.62 16.89
N GLU A 83 29.68 9.89 16.15
CA GLU A 83 29.40 8.53 15.66
C GLU A 83 29.02 7.59 16.80
N SER A 84 29.69 7.71 17.95
CA SER A 84 29.41 6.89 19.14
C SER A 84 27.98 7.10 19.67
N SER A 85 27.51 8.35 19.70
CA SER A 85 26.14 8.67 20.12
C SER A 85 25.08 8.28 19.08
N TYR A 86 25.48 8.25 17.80
CA TYR A 86 24.60 7.91 16.69
C TYR A 86 24.46 6.40 16.47
N LYS A 87 25.54 5.63 16.67
CA LYS A 87 25.62 4.19 16.42
C LYS A 87 24.43 3.36 16.90
N PRO A 88 23.83 3.60 18.09
CA PRO A 88 22.66 2.87 18.54
C PRO A 88 21.42 3.08 17.66
N PHE A 89 21.36 4.13 16.86
CA PHE A 89 20.20 4.53 16.05
C PHE A 89 20.42 4.33 14.54
N LEU A 90 21.58 3.77 14.15
CA LEU A 90 21.83 3.39 12.77
C LEU A 90 20.88 2.28 12.30
N PRO A 91 20.59 2.21 10.99
CA PRO A 91 19.85 1.10 10.40
C PRO A 91 20.58 -0.22 10.65
N ARG A 92 19.83 -1.32 10.70
CA ARG A 92 20.37 -2.66 10.91
C ARG A 92 20.56 -3.34 9.55
N ARG A 93 21.73 -3.91 9.31
CA ARG A 93 21.99 -4.80 8.16
C ARG A 93 21.24 -6.12 8.35
N LYS A 94 21.22 -6.96 7.30
CA LYS A 94 20.58 -8.29 7.33
C LYS A 94 21.11 -9.22 8.44
N ASP A 95 22.35 -9.00 8.89
CA ASP A 95 22.96 -9.74 10.00
C ASP A 95 22.60 -9.17 11.39
N GLY A 96 21.70 -8.20 11.46
CA GLY A 96 21.24 -7.55 12.68
C GLY A 96 22.25 -6.58 13.29
N LYS A 97 23.40 -6.33 12.67
CA LYS A 97 24.37 -5.31 13.15
C LYS A 97 24.04 -3.93 12.59
N ALA A 98 24.47 -2.89 13.30
CA ALA A 98 24.40 -1.53 12.80
C ALA A 98 25.15 -1.40 11.46
N ASP A 99 24.58 -0.65 10.52
CA ASP A 99 25.22 -0.30 9.26
C ASP A 99 26.10 0.94 9.45
N THR A 100 27.37 0.71 9.73
CA THR A 100 28.35 1.77 10.01
C THR A 100 28.82 2.51 8.74
N GLY A 101 28.38 2.08 7.55
CA GLY A 101 28.64 2.82 6.31
C GLY A 101 27.67 3.97 6.06
N ILE A 102 26.68 4.17 6.94
CA ILE A 102 25.64 5.20 6.79
C ILE A 102 25.97 6.38 7.70
N ALA A 103 26.32 7.51 7.08
CA ALA A 103 26.59 8.77 7.79
C ALA A 103 25.30 9.53 8.15
N GLY A 104 24.22 9.32 7.40
CA GLY A 104 22.90 9.88 7.64
C GLY A 104 21.82 9.16 6.82
N TYR A 105 20.57 9.14 7.28
CA TYR A 105 19.47 8.54 6.53
C TYR A 105 18.12 9.22 6.75
N PHE A 106 17.21 9.00 5.80
CA PHE A 106 15.80 9.38 5.88
C PHE A 106 14.96 8.13 6.18
N GLN A 107 14.14 8.21 7.22
CA GLN A 107 13.20 7.17 7.64
C GLN A 107 11.77 7.68 7.43
N PRO A 108 11.06 7.23 6.39
CA PRO A 108 9.67 7.55 6.23
C PRO A 108 8.83 6.86 7.32
N GLY A 109 7.75 7.51 7.73
CA GLY A 109 6.74 6.95 8.63
C GLY A 109 5.31 7.27 8.19
N GLU A 110 4.34 6.69 8.90
CA GLU A 110 2.93 6.90 8.59
C GLU A 110 2.49 8.31 8.99
N ASP A 111 2.89 8.79 10.17
CA ASP A 111 2.50 10.05 10.79
C ASP A 111 3.67 11.05 10.98
N VAL A 112 4.92 10.61 10.88
CA VAL A 112 6.13 11.46 10.96
C VAL A 112 7.26 10.84 10.15
N ASN A 113 8.09 11.68 9.55
CA ASN A 113 9.36 11.28 8.95
C ASN A 113 10.51 11.63 9.89
N TYR A 114 11.56 10.83 9.88
CA TYR A 114 12.81 11.10 10.57
C TYR A 114 13.95 11.30 9.59
N ILE A 115 14.81 12.26 9.86
CA ILE A 115 16.17 12.34 9.33
C ILE A 115 17.10 12.16 10.51
N THR A 116 18.13 11.34 10.38
CA THR A 116 19.13 11.21 11.45
C THR A 116 20.52 11.35 10.86
N LEU A 117 21.41 12.04 11.58
CA LEU A 117 22.78 12.25 11.16
C LEU A 117 23.71 12.50 12.34
N SER A 118 25.00 12.26 12.12
CA SER A 118 26.09 12.71 12.99
C SER A 118 26.70 13.98 12.42
N THR A 119 27.11 14.90 13.29
CA THR A 119 27.92 16.07 12.91
C THR A 119 29.42 15.76 12.85
N GLU A 120 29.82 14.56 13.27
CA GLU A 120 31.16 14.00 13.12
C GLU A 120 31.20 13.22 11.80
N GLY A 121 31.97 13.70 10.81
CA GLY A 121 32.09 13.14 9.46
C GLY A 121 32.27 14.20 8.37
N GLU A 122 32.42 13.77 7.11
CA GLU A 122 32.36 14.67 5.96
C GLU A 122 30.90 14.98 5.60
N ASP A 123 30.59 16.28 5.42
CA ASP A 123 29.23 16.76 5.10
C ASP A 123 28.71 16.14 3.78
N GLU A 124 29.60 15.84 2.82
CA GLU A 124 29.21 15.33 1.49
C GLU A 124 28.55 13.95 1.57
N ASP A 125 29.18 12.98 2.23
CA ASP A 125 28.63 11.63 2.36
C ASP A 125 27.38 11.60 3.26
N THR A 126 27.35 12.45 4.29
CA THR A 126 26.26 12.55 5.25
C THR A 126 24.96 13.02 4.59
N PHE A 127 25.03 14.10 3.82
CA PHE A 127 23.84 14.74 3.28
C PHE A 127 23.41 14.20 1.92
N LYS A 128 24.30 13.59 1.14
CA LYS A 128 23.97 13.07 -0.19
C LYS A 128 22.76 12.13 -0.18
N VAL A 129 22.76 11.14 0.71
CA VAL A 129 21.65 10.19 0.86
C VAL A 129 20.40 10.88 1.41
N ILE A 130 20.56 11.76 2.41
CA ILE A 130 19.44 12.51 3.01
C ILE A 130 18.71 13.33 1.94
N TYR A 131 19.45 14.07 1.11
CA TYR A 131 18.88 14.88 0.05
C TYR A 131 18.21 14.05 -1.02
N HIS A 132 18.85 12.95 -1.46
CA HIS A 132 18.28 12.03 -2.42
C HIS A 132 16.91 11.52 -1.98
N GLU A 133 16.83 10.96 -0.77
CA GLU A 133 15.57 10.44 -0.21
C GLU A 133 14.55 11.56 0.08
N TYR A 134 15.02 12.74 0.50
CA TYR A 134 14.13 13.87 0.73
C TYR A 134 13.53 14.40 -0.58
N VAL A 135 14.24 14.36 -1.71
CA VAL A 135 13.66 14.67 -3.02
C VAL A 135 12.52 13.73 -3.36
N HIS A 136 12.69 12.42 -3.16
CA HIS A 136 11.60 11.47 -3.36
C HIS A 136 10.38 11.84 -2.51
N TYR A 137 10.58 12.19 -1.24
CA TYR A 137 9.49 12.66 -0.38
C TYR A 137 8.84 13.94 -0.91
N LEU A 138 9.60 14.94 -1.35
CA LEU A 138 9.05 16.19 -1.91
C LEU A 138 8.24 15.94 -3.18
N ILE A 139 8.75 15.09 -4.07
CA ILE A 139 8.08 14.72 -5.31
C ILE A 139 6.78 13.98 -5.02
N ASP A 140 6.84 12.96 -4.18
CA ASP A 140 5.70 12.14 -3.80
C ASP A 140 4.61 12.98 -3.09
N SER A 141 5.02 13.81 -2.14
CA SER A 141 4.06 14.63 -1.37
C SER A 141 3.45 15.79 -2.16
N SER A 142 4.10 16.29 -3.22
CA SER A 142 3.69 17.53 -3.89
C SER A 142 3.15 17.37 -5.32
N PHE A 143 3.55 16.31 -6.03
CA PHE A 143 3.16 16.04 -7.42
C PHE A 143 2.51 14.67 -7.53
N GLY A 144 3.01 13.74 -6.74
CA GLY A 144 2.58 12.37 -6.69
C GLY A 144 3.32 11.45 -7.63
N ARG A 145 3.71 10.27 -7.11
CA ARG A 145 4.56 9.32 -7.85
C ARG A 145 3.97 8.88 -9.18
N SER A 146 2.65 8.81 -9.29
CA SER A 146 1.99 8.45 -10.55
C SER A 146 2.11 9.49 -11.67
N GLU A 147 2.60 10.70 -11.35
CA GLU A 147 2.62 11.85 -12.26
C GLU A 147 4.03 12.16 -12.79
N ILE A 148 5.07 11.59 -12.16
CA ILE A 148 6.47 11.84 -12.51
C ILE A 148 7.12 10.54 -13.00
N PRO A 149 7.69 10.50 -14.22
CA PRO A 149 8.41 9.33 -14.72
C PRO A 149 9.60 8.96 -13.84
N ALA A 150 9.89 7.65 -13.75
CA ALA A 150 10.99 7.09 -12.96
C ALA A 150 12.33 7.81 -13.21
N TRP A 151 12.71 8.02 -14.48
CA TRP A 151 13.98 8.64 -14.84
C TRP A 151 14.09 10.08 -14.34
N LEU A 152 12.96 10.80 -14.30
CA LEU A 152 12.93 12.18 -13.86
C LEU A 152 12.98 12.25 -12.33
N ASN A 153 12.24 11.37 -11.64
CA ASN A 153 12.26 11.26 -10.19
C ASN A 153 13.69 10.94 -9.69
N GLU A 154 14.30 9.90 -10.24
CA GLU A 154 15.66 9.46 -9.87
C GLU A 154 16.73 10.46 -10.33
N GLY A 155 16.62 10.99 -11.55
CA GLY A 155 17.57 11.99 -12.06
C GLY A 155 17.54 13.29 -11.24
N LEU A 156 16.37 13.74 -10.76
CA LEU A 156 16.26 14.88 -9.85
C LEU A 156 16.85 14.54 -8.49
N ALA A 157 16.57 13.35 -7.93
CA ALA A 157 17.14 12.92 -6.66
C ALA A 157 18.68 12.89 -6.71
N GLU A 158 19.27 12.33 -7.77
CA GLU A 158 20.71 12.33 -8.03
C GLU A 158 21.27 13.75 -8.22
N TYR A 159 20.63 14.59 -9.02
CA TYR A 159 21.08 15.96 -9.30
C TYR A 159 21.11 16.84 -8.04
N TYR A 160 20.08 16.73 -7.20
CA TYR A 160 19.97 17.47 -5.95
C TYR A 160 20.74 16.83 -4.79
N SER A 161 21.09 15.54 -4.87
CA SER A 161 21.93 14.87 -3.85
C SER A 161 23.28 15.56 -3.65
N THR A 162 23.77 16.28 -4.66
CA THR A 162 25.04 17.00 -4.61
C THR A 162 24.92 18.47 -4.23
N PHE A 163 23.77 18.88 -3.65
CA PHE A 163 23.58 20.22 -3.11
C PHE A 163 24.63 20.58 -2.07
N LYS A 164 25.22 21.78 -2.16
CA LYS A 164 26.12 22.32 -1.14
C LYS A 164 25.73 23.75 -0.78
N VAL A 165 25.94 24.10 0.49
CA VAL A 165 25.87 25.49 0.96
C VAL A 165 27.28 26.06 0.81
N GLU A 166 27.43 27.10 0.00
CA GLU A 166 28.73 27.73 -0.26
C GLU A 166 29.04 28.78 0.81
N ASN A 167 28.33 29.90 0.77
CA ASN A 167 28.50 31.01 1.71
C ASN A 167 27.18 31.75 1.93
N GLY A 168 26.71 31.78 3.19
CA GLY A 168 25.48 32.50 3.54
C GLY A 168 24.29 31.98 2.74
N ASN A 169 23.82 32.76 1.76
CA ASN A 169 22.68 32.44 0.89
C ASN A 169 23.08 31.89 -0.49
N GLU A 170 24.37 31.77 -0.76
CA GLU A 170 24.85 31.12 -1.99
C GLU A 170 24.88 29.61 -1.78
N VAL A 171 24.22 28.91 -2.70
CA VAL A 171 24.11 27.46 -2.72
C VAL A 171 24.47 26.95 -4.11
N SER A 172 25.02 25.75 -4.18
CA SER A 172 25.35 25.09 -5.43
C SER A 172 24.55 23.82 -5.61
N ILE A 173 24.20 23.51 -6.86
CA ILE A 173 23.47 22.31 -7.25
C ILE A 173 24.04 21.69 -8.51
N GLY A 174 23.92 20.37 -8.63
CA GLY A 174 24.37 19.64 -9.80
C GLY A 174 25.89 19.54 -9.89
N TYR A 175 26.60 19.44 -8.75
CA TYR A 175 27.97 18.95 -8.79
C TYR A 175 27.99 17.56 -9.47
N PRO A 176 28.98 17.29 -10.34
CA PRO A 176 28.97 16.07 -11.12
C PRO A 176 29.23 14.84 -10.26
N ILE A 177 28.43 13.80 -10.46
CA ILE A 177 28.67 12.49 -9.86
C ILE A 177 29.63 11.75 -10.78
N LEU A 178 30.92 11.82 -10.46
CA LEU A 178 31.98 11.28 -11.32
C LEU A 178 31.85 9.77 -11.53
N GLU A 179 31.31 9.03 -10.56
CA GLU A 179 31.01 7.60 -10.72
C GLU A 179 30.04 7.37 -11.90
N HIS A 180 28.94 8.12 -11.95
CA HIS A 180 27.95 8.04 -13.04
C HIS A 180 28.57 8.45 -14.37
N ALA A 181 29.30 9.56 -14.40
CA ALA A 181 29.97 10.03 -15.62
C ALA A 181 30.97 9.01 -16.17
N ASN A 182 31.82 8.45 -15.30
CA ASN A 182 32.80 7.44 -15.67
C ASN A 182 32.14 6.14 -16.13
N PHE A 183 31.04 5.75 -15.45
CA PHE A 183 30.26 4.59 -15.85
C PHE A 183 29.70 4.76 -17.27
N LEU A 184 29.05 5.88 -17.58
CA LEU A 184 28.48 6.10 -18.90
C LEU A 184 29.55 6.24 -19.98
N ALA A 185 30.68 6.89 -19.68
CA ALA A 185 31.80 6.99 -20.60
C ALA A 185 32.39 5.61 -20.97
N ALA A 186 32.45 4.68 -19.99
CA ALA A 186 32.97 3.34 -20.20
C ALA A 186 31.95 2.38 -20.86
N ASN A 187 30.66 2.58 -20.62
CA ASN A 187 29.63 1.58 -20.92
C ASN A 187 28.61 2.01 -21.98
N GLY A 188 28.60 3.29 -22.37
CA GLY A 188 27.63 3.87 -23.27
C GLY A 188 26.29 4.21 -22.60
N LEU A 189 25.40 4.81 -23.39
CA LEU A 189 24.02 5.12 -23.02
C LEU A 189 23.08 3.97 -23.42
N LEU A 190 22.01 3.80 -22.63
CA LEU A 190 20.77 3.16 -23.02
C LEU A 190 20.12 3.92 -24.19
N ALA A 191 19.21 3.26 -24.90
CA ALA A 191 18.32 3.99 -25.79
C ALA A 191 17.35 4.82 -24.93
N LEU A 192 17.08 6.08 -25.29
CA LEU A 192 16.17 6.91 -24.48
C LEU A 192 14.76 6.33 -24.37
N GLY A 193 14.31 5.58 -25.39
CA GLY A 193 13.05 4.84 -25.32
C GLY A 193 13.04 3.81 -24.18
N ASP A 194 14.15 3.12 -23.93
CA ASP A 194 14.27 2.17 -22.82
C ASP A 194 14.34 2.89 -21.47
N LEU A 195 15.07 4.01 -21.39
CA LEU A 195 15.12 4.86 -20.19
C LEU A 195 13.73 5.36 -19.80
N PHE A 196 12.94 5.83 -20.77
CA PHE A 196 11.62 6.40 -20.50
C PHE A 196 10.53 5.37 -20.26
N ASN A 197 10.65 4.18 -20.84
CA ASN A 197 9.72 3.07 -20.59
C ASN A 197 10.07 2.26 -19.34
N ALA A 198 11.29 2.39 -18.82
CA ALA A 198 11.69 1.70 -17.59
C ALA A 198 10.81 2.15 -16.42
N SER A 199 10.10 1.18 -15.83
CA SER A 199 9.42 1.41 -14.57
C SER A 199 10.39 1.24 -13.41
N ASN A 200 10.13 1.90 -12.27
CA ASN A 200 10.89 1.69 -11.04
C ASN A 200 10.90 0.22 -10.58
N ARG A 201 9.87 -0.55 -10.95
CA ARG A 201 9.85 -2.00 -10.79
C ARG A 201 10.94 -2.70 -11.61
N ASP A 202 11.09 -2.36 -12.89
CA ASP A 202 12.12 -2.95 -13.75
C ASP A 202 13.52 -2.62 -13.23
N ILE A 203 13.71 -1.42 -12.69
CA ILE A 203 14.97 -0.95 -12.12
C ILE A 203 15.33 -1.68 -10.82
N HIS A 204 14.36 -1.94 -9.95
CA HIS A 204 14.58 -2.66 -8.70
C HIS A 204 14.64 -4.18 -8.86
N ALA A 205 13.97 -4.74 -9.88
CA ALA A 205 14.06 -6.16 -10.23
C ALA A 205 15.40 -6.52 -10.86
N ASN A 206 16.04 -5.58 -11.56
CA ASN A 206 17.36 -5.76 -12.14
C ASN A 206 18.45 -5.38 -11.13
N SER A 207 19.29 -6.34 -10.75
CA SER A 207 20.49 -6.06 -9.93
C SER A 207 21.72 -5.78 -10.80
N GLY A 208 22.60 -4.88 -10.35
CA GLY A 208 23.91 -4.65 -10.95
C GLY A 208 23.92 -3.60 -12.06
N ARG A 209 24.53 -3.92 -13.20
CA ARG A 209 24.91 -2.96 -14.26
C ARG A 209 23.72 -2.20 -14.86
N ALA A 210 22.60 -2.86 -15.09
CA ALA A 210 21.42 -2.22 -15.69
C ALA A 210 20.82 -1.15 -14.77
N ARG A 211 20.78 -1.43 -13.46
CA ARG A 211 20.37 -0.46 -12.45
C ARG A 211 21.32 0.73 -12.45
N GLN A 212 22.62 0.50 -12.36
CA GLN A 212 23.62 1.58 -12.39
C GLN A 212 23.52 2.43 -13.66
N ALA A 213 23.30 1.81 -14.83
CA ALA A 213 23.08 2.53 -16.08
C ALA A 213 21.86 3.44 -16.03
N PHE A 214 20.74 2.95 -15.48
CA PHE A 214 19.53 3.74 -15.33
C PHE A 214 19.74 4.99 -14.46
N TYR A 215 20.32 4.83 -13.26
CA TYR A 215 20.60 5.97 -12.36
C TYR A 215 21.57 6.95 -12.99
N ALA A 216 22.67 6.45 -13.57
CA ALA A 216 23.68 7.29 -14.19
C ALA A 216 23.14 8.09 -15.37
N GLU A 217 22.35 7.46 -16.25
CA GLU A 217 21.79 8.14 -17.42
C GLU A 217 20.65 9.09 -17.05
N SER A 218 19.82 8.73 -16.08
CA SER A 218 18.81 9.63 -15.50
C SER A 218 19.44 10.89 -14.93
N TRP A 219 20.52 10.74 -14.16
CA TRP A 219 21.35 11.85 -13.70
C TRP A 219 21.88 12.68 -14.86
N ALA A 220 22.50 12.06 -15.87
CA ALA A 220 23.11 12.77 -16.99
C ALA A 220 22.09 13.58 -17.80
N LEU A 221 20.89 13.03 -18.04
CA LEU A 221 19.82 13.71 -18.76
C LEU A 221 19.29 14.90 -17.97
N VAL A 222 18.97 14.72 -16.68
CA VAL A 222 18.54 15.84 -15.82
C VAL A 222 19.63 16.89 -15.74
N HIS A 223 20.89 16.48 -15.56
CA HIS A 223 22.04 17.37 -15.45
C HIS A 223 22.24 18.21 -16.73
N LEU A 224 22.13 17.59 -17.92
CA LEU A 224 22.10 18.29 -19.21
C LEU A 224 20.97 19.33 -19.27
N LEU A 225 19.74 18.94 -18.94
CA LEU A 225 18.58 19.82 -19.05
C LEU A 225 18.66 21.01 -18.07
N MET A 226 19.14 20.75 -16.86
CA MET A 226 19.31 21.74 -15.81
C MET A 226 20.39 22.75 -16.17
N THR A 227 21.57 22.28 -16.60
CA THR A 227 22.74 23.14 -16.86
C THR A 227 22.68 23.90 -18.19
N THR A 228 21.74 23.55 -19.08
CA THR A 228 21.51 24.26 -20.35
C THR A 228 20.31 25.22 -20.30
N GLY A 229 19.77 25.51 -19.11
CA GLY A 229 18.64 26.43 -18.94
C GLY A 229 17.30 25.91 -19.47
N ARG A 230 17.17 24.58 -19.62
CA ARG A 230 15.95 23.91 -20.11
C ARG A 230 15.06 23.42 -18.96
N ASN A 231 15.29 23.88 -17.74
CA ASN A 231 14.52 23.52 -16.55
C ASN A 231 13.03 23.89 -16.66
N ALA A 232 12.69 25.01 -17.32
CA ALA A 232 11.28 25.36 -17.56
C ALA A 232 10.57 24.34 -18.49
N LEU A 233 11.32 23.65 -19.35
CA LEU A 233 10.77 22.62 -20.24
C LEU A 233 10.44 21.32 -19.48
N LEU A 234 11.14 21.02 -18.37
CA LEU A 234 10.78 19.91 -17.48
C LEU A 234 9.39 20.11 -16.88
N SER A 235 9.09 21.33 -16.42
CA SER A 235 7.75 21.68 -15.93
C SER A 235 6.68 21.52 -17.02
N LYS A 236 6.99 21.90 -18.27
CA LYS A 236 6.07 21.71 -19.41
C LYS A 236 5.89 20.23 -19.75
N PHE A 237 6.94 19.43 -19.67
CA PHE A 237 6.89 17.99 -19.89
C PHE A 237 5.99 17.30 -18.86
N VAL A 238 6.23 17.54 -17.57
CA VAL A 238 5.40 17.03 -16.47
C VAL A 238 3.95 17.47 -16.63
N ALA A 239 3.70 18.74 -16.96
CA ALA A 239 2.34 19.22 -17.24
C ALA A 239 1.69 18.50 -18.43
N GLY A 240 2.44 18.14 -19.46
CA GLY A 240 1.95 17.34 -20.59
C GLY A 240 1.52 15.94 -20.15
N LEU A 241 2.34 15.26 -19.34
CA LEU A 241 2.02 13.94 -18.78
C LEU A 241 0.77 14.00 -17.89
N ASN A 242 0.65 15.05 -17.07
CA ASN A 242 -0.50 15.27 -16.21
C ASN A 242 -1.82 15.51 -16.97
N ASN A 243 -1.74 15.86 -18.26
CA ASN A 243 -2.87 15.99 -19.15
C ASN A 243 -3.03 14.75 -20.08
N ASP A 244 -2.52 13.60 -19.64
CA ASP A 244 -2.61 12.31 -20.33
C ASP A 244 -2.03 12.29 -21.75
N LEU A 245 -1.10 13.20 -22.07
CA LEU A 245 -0.36 13.11 -23.34
C LEU A 245 0.59 11.91 -23.31
N PRO A 246 0.67 11.11 -24.41
CA PRO A 246 1.67 10.05 -24.51
C PRO A 246 3.08 10.59 -24.26
N PRO A 247 3.96 9.89 -23.52
CA PRO A 247 5.24 10.41 -23.08
C PRO A 247 6.09 11.02 -24.20
N GLU A 248 6.16 10.38 -25.36
CA GLU A 248 6.93 10.87 -26.51
C GLU A 248 6.34 12.16 -27.09
N GLN A 249 5.02 12.27 -27.15
CA GLN A 249 4.34 13.48 -27.59
C GLN A 249 4.52 14.62 -26.58
N ALA A 250 4.41 14.32 -25.28
CA ALA A 250 4.69 15.28 -24.22
C ALA A 250 6.14 15.77 -24.28
N PHE A 251 7.09 14.86 -24.54
CA PHE A 251 8.51 15.17 -24.69
C PHE A 251 8.76 16.06 -25.91
N GLN A 252 8.28 15.67 -27.08
CA GLN A 252 8.41 16.47 -28.30
C GLN A 252 7.77 17.86 -28.13
N ALA A 253 6.59 17.94 -27.52
CA ALA A 253 5.91 19.20 -27.26
C ALA A 253 6.66 20.09 -26.26
N ALA A 254 7.32 19.49 -25.26
CA ALA A 254 8.09 20.20 -24.25
C ALA A 254 9.46 20.67 -24.76
N PHE A 255 10.23 19.76 -25.35
CA PHE A 255 11.64 19.98 -25.71
C PHE A 255 11.85 20.37 -27.17
N GLY A 256 10.83 20.25 -28.03
CA GLY A 256 10.92 20.57 -29.46
C GLY A 256 11.80 19.61 -30.27
N THR A 257 12.12 18.45 -29.71
CA THR A 257 13.02 17.44 -30.30
C THR A 257 12.60 16.04 -29.89
N GLY A 258 12.90 15.06 -30.74
CA GLY A 258 12.57 13.65 -30.50
C GLY A 258 13.63 12.94 -29.67
N TYR A 259 13.36 11.69 -29.31
CA TYR A 259 14.26 10.90 -28.47
C TYR A 259 15.64 10.71 -29.13
N GLU A 260 15.72 10.33 -30.39
CA GLU A 260 17.00 10.09 -31.07
C GLU A 260 17.92 11.33 -31.06
N ASP A 261 17.35 12.52 -31.27
CA ASP A 261 18.12 13.76 -31.30
C ASP A 261 18.52 14.23 -29.89
N MET A 262 17.69 13.97 -28.88
CA MET A 262 18.11 14.15 -27.48
C MET A 262 19.22 13.16 -27.10
N GLU A 263 19.13 11.90 -27.54
CA GLU A 263 20.14 10.89 -27.25
C GLU A 263 21.50 11.28 -27.84
N LYS A 264 21.53 11.81 -29.07
CA LYS A 264 22.75 12.37 -29.68
C LYS A 264 23.32 13.53 -28.85
N GLN A 265 22.45 14.43 -28.36
CA GLN A 265 22.86 15.53 -27.49
C GLN A 265 23.44 15.02 -26.16
N LEU A 266 22.78 14.07 -25.52
CA LEU A 266 23.21 13.46 -24.26
C LEU A 266 24.54 12.72 -24.42
N ARG A 267 24.70 11.96 -25.50
CA ARG A 267 25.96 11.26 -25.83
C ARG A 267 27.11 12.22 -25.99
N LYS A 268 26.89 13.33 -26.73
CA LYS A 268 27.89 14.40 -26.86
C LYS A 268 28.21 15.03 -25.50
N TYR A 269 27.19 15.26 -24.68
CA TYR A 269 27.32 15.85 -23.36
C TYR A 269 28.15 14.97 -22.40
N VAL A 270 27.87 13.67 -22.35
CA VAL A 270 28.63 12.72 -21.52
C VAL A 270 30.08 12.60 -22.02
N ASN A 271 30.28 12.46 -23.33
CA ASN A 271 31.61 12.27 -23.93
C ASN A 271 32.53 13.49 -23.82
N GLN A 272 32.00 14.68 -23.55
CA GLN A 272 32.84 15.87 -23.37
C GLN A 272 33.64 15.80 -22.05
N GLY A 273 33.22 14.97 -21.08
CA GLY A 273 33.90 14.77 -19.80
C GLY A 273 34.01 16.00 -18.90
N LYS A 274 33.30 17.09 -19.24
CA LYS A 274 33.27 18.36 -18.49
C LYS A 274 31.83 18.69 -18.15
N PHE A 275 31.55 18.85 -16.86
CA PHE A 275 30.20 19.04 -16.34
C PHE A 275 30.18 20.32 -15.50
N ASN A 276 29.31 21.26 -15.89
CA ASN A 276 29.10 22.48 -15.13
C ASN A 276 28.16 22.21 -13.95
N TYR A 277 28.23 23.03 -12.92
CA TYR A 277 27.25 23.07 -11.84
C TYR A 277 26.69 24.49 -11.75
N GLN A 278 25.59 24.67 -11.03
CA GLN A 278 24.95 25.97 -10.88
C GLN A 278 25.21 26.51 -9.48
N ILE A 279 25.51 27.81 -9.40
CA ILE A 279 25.52 28.58 -8.16
C ILE A 279 24.30 29.48 -8.18
N LEU A 280 23.50 29.42 -7.12
CA LEU A 280 22.26 30.15 -6.95
C LEU A 280 22.35 31.00 -5.68
N THR A 281 21.82 32.21 -5.74
CA THR A 281 21.68 33.07 -4.55
C THR A 281 20.22 33.07 -4.10
N LEU A 282 19.97 32.57 -2.90
CA LEU A 282 18.64 32.60 -2.29
C LEU A 282 18.29 34.04 -1.87
N LYS A 283 17.08 34.49 -2.25
CA LYS A 283 16.60 35.86 -1.98
C LYS A 283 16.40 36.12 -0.49
N ASP A 284 15.90 35.12 0.22
CA ASP A 284 15.63 35.22 1.66
C ASP A 284 16.82 34.66 2.45
N GLN A 285 17.21 35.35 3.52
CA GLN A 285 18.07 34.76 4.52
C GLN A 285 17.26 33.75 5.34
N LEU A 286 17.36 32.48 4.96
CA LEU A 286 16.71 31.36 5.64
C LEU A 286 17.48 30.88 6.88
N ALA A 287 18.37 31.73 7.41
CA ALA A 287 19.09 31.45 8.63
C ALA A 287 18.10 31.31 9.79
N VAL A 288 18.20 30.20 10.52
CA VAL A 288 17.44 29.98 11.76
C VAL A 288 17.96 30.97 12.81
N ALA A 289 17.33 32.14 12.89
CA ALA A 289 17.81 33.29 13.63
C ALA A 289 18.06 32.97 15.12
N SER A 290 19.09 33.63 15.67
CA SER A 290 19.41 33.66 17.10
C SER A 290 18.24 34.28 17.88
N GLY A 291 17.25 33.48 18.26
CA GLY A 291 15.99 33.93 18.83
C GLY A 291 14.79 33.00 18.58
N GLN A 292 14.87 32.09 17.60
CA GLN A 292 13.96 30.93 17.56
C GLN A 292 14.24 30.00 18.76
N THR A 293 13.18 29.42 19.32
CA THR A 293 13.16 28.69 20.61
C THR A 293 14.10 27.49 20.60
N VAL A 294 15.36 27.72 20.98
CA VAL A 294 16.22 26.65 21.48
C VAL A 294 15.73 26.33 22.87
N THR A 295 15.33 25.08 23.08
CA THR A 295 14.83 24.65 24.37
C THR A 295 15.64 23.44 24.80
N PRO A 296 16.41 23.54 25.91
CA PRO A 296 16.96 22.37 26.57
C PRO A 296 15.83 21.41 26.90
N ILE A 297 16.03 20.13 26.61
CA ILE A 297 15.09 19.08 26.97
C ILE A 297 15.71 18.17 28.01
N ASP A 298 14.87 17.64 28.88
CA ASP A 298 15.32 16.70 29.90
C ASP A 298 15.48 15.28 29.32
N ASP A 299 15.91 14.36 30.18
CA ASP A 299 16.08 12.96 29.80
C ASP A 299 14.76 12.29 29.43
N ALA A 300 13.65 12.68 30.06
CA ALA A 300 12.35 12.07 29.81
C ALA A 300 11.92 12.35 28.37
N GLN A 301 11.97 13.62 27.97
CA GLN A 301 11.70 14.06 26.61
C GLN A 301 12.68 13.45 25.60
N THR A 302 13.97 13.44 25.92
CA THR A 302 15.00 12.83 25.06
C THR A 302 14.69 11.36 24.78
N ASN A 303 14.44 10.58 25.84
CA ASN A 303 14.13 9.16 25.69
C ASN A 303 12.79 8.93 24.95
N ALA A 304 11.82 9.84 25.08
CA ALA A 304 10.56 9.77 24.34
C ALA A 304 10.79 9.87 22.82
N TYR A 305 11.57 10.87 22.36
CA TYR A 305 11.87 11.06 20.94
C TYR A 305 12.75 9.93 20.36
N LEU A 306 13.73 9.44 21.13
CA LEU A 306 14.58 8.32 20.69
C LEU A 306 13.80 7.01 20.64
N GLY A 307 12.87 6.81 21.56
CA GLY A 307 11.94 5.68 21.54
C GLY A 307 11.00 5.71 20.33
N ASP A 308 10.44 6.90 20.01
CA ASP A 308 9.60 7.10 18.83
C ASP A 308 10.37 6.85 17.52
N LEU A 309 11.60 7.37 17.40
CA LEU A 309 12.49 7.07 16.27
C LEU A 309 12.68 5.55 16.11
N LEU A 310 12.99 4.83 17.19
CA LEU A 310 13.21 3.38 17.14
C LEU A 310 11.94 2.61 16.75
N TYR A 311 10.76 3.08 17.15
CA TYR A 311 9.49 2.51 16.69
C TYR A 311 9.35 2.63 15.16
N HIS A 312 9.62 3.81 14.61
CA HIS A 312 9.57 4.08 13.18
C HIS A 312 10.64 3.34 12.38
N SER A 313 11.79 3.06 12.98
CA SER A 313 12.84 2.21 12.42
C SER A 313 12.59 0.70 12.64
N ASN A 314 11.38 0.31 13.06
CA ASN A 314 10.97 -1.09 13.28
C ASN A 314 11.80 -1.84 14.35
N ARG A 315 12.27 -1.14 15.38
CA ARG A 315 13.08 -1.69 16.49
C ARG A 315 12.28 -1.63 17.80
N LEU A 316 11.21 -2.44 17.85
CA LEU A 316 10.15 -2.33 18.87
C LEU A 316 10.64 -2.58 20.31
N GLU A 317 11.51 -3.55 20.54
CA GLU A 317 12.04 -3.86 21.87
C GLU A 317 12.93 -2.75 22.41
N GLU A 318 13.71 -2.14 21.53
CA GLU A 318 14.58 -1.02 21.88
C GLU A 318 13.74 0.24 22.09
N ALA A 319 12.75 0.49 21.24
CA ALA A 319 11.76 1.55 21.46
C ALA A 319 11.13 1.44 22.86
N GLU A 320 10.62 0.27 23.24
CA GLU A 320 10.04 0.02 24.56
C GLU A 320 11.03 0.35 25.69
N THR A 321 12.32 0.03 25.52
CA THR A 321 13.36 0.33 26.53
C THR A 321 13.54 1.83 26.74
N TYR A 322 13.59 2.63 25.66
CA TYR A 322 13.71 4.09 25.78
C TYR A 322 12.41 4.71 26.30
N LEU A 323 11.26 4.28 25.79
CA LEU A 323 9.96 4.78 26.21
C LEU A 323 9.67 4.47 27.70
N ALA A 324 10.10 3.31 28.20
CA ALA A 324 9.99 2.99 29.63
C ALA A 324 10.83 3.93 30.51
N LYS A 325 12.04 4.32 30.06
CA LYS A 325 12.86 5.32 30.76
C LYS A 325 12.19 6.70 30.76
N ALA A 326 11.60 7.09 29.62
CA ALA A 326 10.84 8.33 29.52
C ALA A 326 9.67 8.35 30.49
N LEU A 327 8.85 7.29 30.50
CA LEU A 327 7.67 7.19 31.37
C LEU A 327 8.00 6.99 32.85
N ALA A 328 9.17 6.46 33.18
CA ALA A 328 9.64 6.39 34.56
C ALA A 328 9.99 7.78 35.12
N ALA A 329 10.47 8.69 34.26
CA ALA A 329 10.82 10.06 34.62
C ALA A 329 9.63 11.03 34.52
N ASP A 330 8.82 10.90 33.46
CA ASP A 330 7.57 11.63 33.26
C ASP A 330 6.43 10.67 32.83
N PRO A 331 5.65 10.16 33.79
CA PRO A 331 4.52 9.27 33.51
C PRO A 331 3.41 9.91 32.66
N LYS A 332 3.36 11.25 32.57
CA LYS A 332 2.32 12.00 31.84
C LYS A 332 2.78 12.45 30.46
N SER A 333 3.98 12.08 30.03
CA SER A 333 4.50 12.43 28.71
C SER A 333 3.58 11.90 27.61
N VAL A 334 2.90 12.81 26.90
CA VAL A 334 1.98 12.46 25.81
C VAL A 334 2.72 11.70 24.71
N LEU A 335 3.89 12.20 24.30
CA LEU A 335 4.73 11.55 23.28
C LEU A 335 5.12 10.13 23.69
N ALA A 336 5.65 9.94 24.91
CA ALA A 336 6.11 8.61 25.35
C ALA A 336 4.94 7.62 25.50
N ASN A 337 3.79 8.09 26.00
CA ASN A 337 2.58 7.28 26.11
C ASN A 337 2.02 6.91 24.72
N THR A 338 1.96 7.85 23.78
CA THR A 338 1.53 7.58 22.39
C THR A 338 2.45 6.56 21.72
N ALA A 339 3.78 6.77 21.75
CA ALA A 339 4.75 5.87 21.15
C ALA A 339 4.81 4.49 21.84
N MET A 340 4.59 4.41 23.16
CA MET A 340 4.48 3.13 23.86
C MET A 340 3.19 2.40 23.46
N GLY A 341 2.07 3.11 23.39
CA GLY A 341 0.80 2.61 22.90
C GLY A 341 0.92 2.01 21.50
N MET A 342 1.50 2.77 20.57
CA MET A 342 1.86 2.33 19.22
C MET A 342 2.70 1.04 19.22
N THR A 343 3.75 1.01 20.04
CA THR A 343 4.65 -0.16 20.17
C THR A 343 3.86 -1.39 20.63
N LYS A 344 2.98 -1.24 21.62
CA LYS A 344 2.13 -2.33 22.14
C LYS A 344 1.06 -2.77 21.13
N VAL A 345 0.49 -1.86 20.34
CA VAL A 345 -0.42 -2.20 19.22
C VAL A 345 0.30 -3.09 18.21
N ARG A 346 1.54 -2.75 17.82
CA ARG A 346 2.33 -3.57 16.87
C ARG A 346 2.74 -4.93 17.43
N GLN A 347 2.99 -5.00 18.73
CA GLN A 347 3.21 -6.25 19.46
C GLN A 347 1.91 -7.06 19.71
N GLN A 348 0.74 -6.57 19.28
CA GLN A 348 -0.59 -7.16 19.52
C GLN A 348 -0.98 -7.25 21.01
N LYS A 349 -0.34 -6.45 21.87
CA LYS A 349 -0.64 -6.35 23.31
C LYS A 349 -1.69 -5.26 23.56
N TYR A 350 -2.89 -5.47 23.05
CA TYR A 350 -3.95 -4.44 23.01
C TYR A 350 -4.35 -3.90 24.39
N ALA A 351 -4.46 -4.76 25.40
CA ALA A 351 -4.81 -4.34 26.77
C ALA A 351 -3.71 -3.48 27.43
N GLU A 352 -2.44 -3.67 27.08
CA GLU A 352 -1.36 -2.78 27.50
C GLU A 352 -1.40 -1.47 26.71
N ALA A 353 -1.60 -1.56 25.40
CA ALA A 353 -1.69 -0.39 24.52
C ALA A 353 -2.79 0.59 24.95
N GLU A 354 -3.96 0.08 25.35
CA GLU A 354 -5.08 0.91 25.80
C GLU A 354 -4.69 1.80 26.97
N LYS A 355 -3.95 1.28 27.95
CA LYS A 355 -3.52 2.06 29.12
C LYS A 355 -2.66 3.26 28.72
N TYR A 356 -1.73 3.05 27.78
CA TYR A 356 -0.83 4.11 27.34
C TYR A 356 -1.55 5.12 26.43
N LEU A 357 -2.41 4.67 25.51
CA LEU A 357 -3.15 5.58 24.63
C LEU A 357 -4.23 6.39 25.38
N ASP A 358 -4.83 5.80 26.42
CA ASP A 358 -5.73 6.50 27.33
C ASP A 358 -5.00 7.58 28.14
N ALA A 359 -3.80 7.26 28.66
CA ALA A 359 -2.95 8.23 29.34
C ALA A 359 -2.50 9.37 28.40
N ALA A 360 -2.17 9.05 27.13
CA ALA A 360 -1.79 10.05 26.13
C ALA A 360 -2.93 11.04 25.84
N VAL A 361 -4.14 10.53 25.54
CA VAL A 361 -5.32 11.37 25.27
C VAL A 361 -5.78 12.14 26.50
N SER A 362 -5.56 11.59 27.70
CA SER A 362 -5.82 12.31 28.96
C SER A 362 -4.80 13.43 29.22
N GLY A 363 -3.55 13.26 28.78
CA GLY A 363 -2.49 14.26 28.89
C GLY A 363 -2.68 15.44 27.94
N ASP A 364 -3.10 15.17 26.70
CA ASP A 364 -3.54 16.18 25.74
C ASP A 364 -4.69 15.65 24.88
N ALA A 365 -5.89 16.16 25.13
CA ALA A 365 -7.10 15.79 24.40
C ALA A 365 -7.11 16.26 22.94
N ASN A 366 -6.16 17.11 22.53
CA ASN A 366 -6.01 17.63 21.19
C ASN A 366 -4.75 17.12 20.47
N ASP A 367 -4.05 16.11 21.00
CA ASP A 367 -2.99 15.45 20.26
C ASP A 367 -3.59 14.50 19.20
N TYR A 368 -3.56 14.93 17.94
CA TYR A 368 -4.21 14.18 16.86
C TYR A 368 -3.61 12.78 16.67
N LYS A 369 -2.33 12.58 16.99
CA LYS A 369 -1.65 11.29 16.87
C LYS A 369 -2.14 10.31 17.92
N ALA A 370 -2.26 10.75 19.18
CA ALA A 370 -2.83 9.96 20.26
C ALA A 370 -4.28 9.54 19.93
N LEU A 371 -5.09 10.47 19.41
CA LEU A 371 -6.46 10.19 18.96
C LEU A 371 -6.49 9.15 17.82
N TYR A 372 -5.67 9.32 16.79
CA TYR A 372 -5.53 8.39 15.66
C TYR A 372 -5.10 6.99 16.11
N TRP A 373 -4.07 6.90 16.96
CA TRP A 373 -3.55 5.61 17.43
C TRP A 373 -4.50 4.92 18.40
N TYR A 374 -5.28 5.65 19.20
CA TYR A 374 -6.35 5.07 20.01
C TYR A 374 -7.47 4.51 19.12
N ALA A 375 -7.90 5.23 18.09
CA ALA A 375 -8.85 4.67 17.12
C ALA A 375 -8.28 3.41 16.42
N THR A 376 -7.00 3.44 16.05
CA THR A 376 -6.30 2.29 15.44
C THR A 376 -6.27 1.09 16.38
N LEU A 377 -5.99 1.29 17.67
CA LEU A 377 -6.08 0.25 18.69
C LEU A 377 -7.47 -0.39 18.70
N ILE A 378 -8.53 0.41 18.79
CA ILE A 378 -9.92 -0.10 18.84
C ILE A 378 -10.22 -0.98 17.63
N VAL A 379 -9.82 -0.54 16.43
CA VAL A 379 -10.02 -1.29 15.18
C VAL A 379 -9.20 -2.58 15.17
N ARG A 380 -7.90 -2.51 15.54
CA ARG A 380 -7.00 -3.67 15.53
C ARG A 380 -7.40 -4.72 16.56
N GLU A 381 -7.80 -4.29 17.75
CA GLU A 381 -8.30 -5.17 18.80
C GLU A 381 -9.59 -5.88 18.36
N SER A 382 -10.54 -5.12 17.80
CA SER A 382 -11.84 -5.66 17.35
C SER A 382 -11.68 -6.67 16.22
N THR A 383 -10.73 -6.43 15.32
CA THR A 383 -10.47 -7.32 14.18
C THR A 383 -9.51 -8.46 14.51
N LYS A 384 -8.78 -8.38 15.63
CA LYS A 384 -7.63 -9.26 15.98
C LYS A 384 -6.62 -9.42 14.85
N GLY A 385 -6.53 -8.42 13.97
CA GLY A 385 -5.69 -8.47 12.76
C GLY A 385 -6.21 -9.36 11.62
N LEU A 386 -7.43 -9.90 11.71
CA LEU A 386 -8.04 -10.74 10.67
C LEU A 386 -8.90 -9.90 9.72
N LEU A 387 -8.74 -10.14 8.41
CA LEU A 387 -9.62 -9.62 7.36
C LEU A 387 -11.02 -10.25 7.49
N GLY A 388 -12.08 -9.43 7.47
CA GLY A 388 -13.48 -9.90 7.52
C GLY A 388 -14.15 -9.90 8.90
N SER A 389 -13.43 -9.59 9.98
CA SER A 389 -14.01 -9.45 11.32
C SER A 389 -14.83 -8.16 11.46
N GLU A 390 -16.05 -8.26 11.99
CA GLU A 390 -16.90 -7.09 12.25
C GLU A 390 -16.37 -6.22 13.41
N ILE A 391 -16.46 -4.90 13.26
CA ILE A 391 -16.22 -3.95 14.35
C ILE A 391 -17.57 -3.71 15.04
N PRO A 392 -17.70 -3.98 16.36
CA PRO A 392 -18.94 -3.73 17.09
C PRO A 392 -19.40 -2.26 16.92
N PRO A 393 -20.70 -1.97 16.73
CA PRO A 393 -21.18 -0.61 16.45
C PRO A 393 -20.68 0.45 17.43
N GLU A 394 -20.70 0.16 18.73
CA GLU A 394 -20.22 1.08 19.77
C GLU A 394 -18.71 1.35 19.65
N LYS A 395 -17.91 0.33 19.34
CA LYS A 395 -16.46 0.48 19.12
C LYS A 395 -16.18 1.26 17.84
N ALA A 396 -16.91 0.98 16.75
CA ALA A 396 -16.80 1.70 15.49
C ALA A 396 -17.13 3.19 15.69
N LYS A 397 -18.22 3.50 16.41
CA LYS A 397 -18.61 4.87 16.75
C LYS A 397 -17.53 5.59 17.57
N LYS A 398 -17.03 4.98 18.65
CA LYS A 398 -15.94 5.55 19.47
C LYS A 398 -14.70 5.84 18.62
N ALA A 399 -14.29 4.90 17.76
CA ALA A 399 -13.14 5.09 16.88
C ALA A 399 -13.37 6.22 15.86
N ALA A 400 -14.55 6.29 15.24
CA ALA A 400 -14.92 7.34 14.30
C ALA A 400 -14.93 8.73 14.97
N GLU A 401 -15.43 8.87 16.20
CA GLU A 401 -15.43 10.12 16.96
C GLU A 401 -14.01 10.61 17.30
N LEU A 402 -13.11 9.68 17.67
CA LEU A 402 -11.69 9.99 17.88
C LEU A 402 -11.03 10.50 16.60
N LEU A 403 -11.30 9.85 15.46
CA LEU A 403 -10.75 10.22 14.16
C LEU A 403 -11.32 11.56 13.67
N ALA A 404 -12.62 11.81 13.83
CA ALA A 404 -13.24 13.08 13.48
C ALA A 404 -12.61 14.25 14.27
N ARG A 405 -12.29 14.04 15.56
CA ARG A 405 -11.53 15.01 16.36
C ARG A 405 -10.12 15.19 15.82
N ALA A 406 -9.41 14.10 15.52
CA ALA A 406 -8.06 14.15 14.94
C ALA A 406 -8.04 14.94 13.62
N ILE A 407 -8.99 14.68 12.72
CA ILE A 407 -9.17 15.37 11.44
C ILE A 407 -9.54 16.85 11.65
N LYS A 408 -10.36 17.18 12.66
CA LYS A 408 -10.65 18.58 12.99
C LYS A 408 -9.39 19.35 13.42
N ILE A 409 -8.47 18.70 14.13
CA ILE A 409 -7.19 19.28 14.56
C ILE A 409 -6.22 19.37 13.39
N LYS A 410 -6.15 18.31 12.58
CA LYS A 410 -5.27 18.18 11.41
C LYS A 410 -6.05 17.68 10.19
N PRO A 411 -6.67 18.59 9.40
CA PRO A 411 -7.54 18.23 8.26
C PRO A 411 -6.83 17.48 7.13
N ASP A 412 -5.51 17.59 7.04
CA ASP A 412 -4.65 16.95 6.05
C ASP A 412 -4.01 15.63 6.53
N SER A 413 -4.44 15.10 7.70
CA SER A 413 -3.98 13.82 8.25
C SER A 413 -4.48 12.65 7.39
N ALA A 414 -3.60 12.12 6.54
CA ALA A 414 -3.89 11.00 5.65
C ALA A 414 -4.25 9.73 6.42
N GLU A 415 -3.51 9.44 7.47
CA GLU A 415 -3.69 8.28 8.33
C GLU A 415 -5.05 8.30 9.05
N SER A 416 -5.49 9.47 9.55
CA SER A 416 -6.82 9.60 10.17
C SER A 416 -7.94 9.48 9.13
N ALA A 417 -7.77 10.09 7.96
CA ALA A 417 -8.70 10.00 6.84
C ALA A 417 -8.88 8.56 6.35
N ASP A 418 -7.77 7.82 6.15
CA ASP A 418 -7.78 6.43 5.71
C ASP A 418 -8.48 5.51 6.71
N MET A 419 -8.17 5.67 8.01
CA MET A 419 -8.79 4.85 9.05
C MET A 419 -10.29 5.14 9.20
N LEU A 420 -10.71 6.41 9.11
CA LEU A 420 -12.13 6.76 9.16
C LEU A 420 -12.88 6.15 7.97
N ALA A 421 -12.30 6.24 6.78
CA ALA A 421 -12.87 5.62 5.58
C ALA A 421 -12.90 4.09 5.65
N PHE A 422 -11.89 3.46 6.26
CA PHE A 422 -11.90 2.03 6.51
C PHE A 422 -13.09 1.63 7.40
N ILE A 423 -13.33 2.35 8.50
CA ILE A 423 -14.48 2.10 9.38
C ILE A 423 -15.79 2.29 8.59
N ALA A 424 -15.91 3.36 7.81
CA ALA A 424 -17.07 3.63 6.97
C ALA A 424 -17.35 2.50 5.97
N LEU A 425 -16.31 1.94 5.33
CA LEU A 425 -16.42 0.79 4.42
C LEU A 425 -16.89 -0.48 5.13
N VAL A 426 -16.31 -0.79 6.30
CA VAL A 426 -16.68 -1.98 7.06
C VAL A 426 -18.12 -1.90 7.56
N ARG A 427 -18.56 -0.69 7.94
CA ARG A 427 -19.92 -0.44 8.46
C ARG A 427 -20.95 -0.16 7.36
N GLN A 428 -20.52 0.17 6.15
CA GLN A 428 -21.37 0.70 5.08
C GLN A 428 -22.16 1.96 5.51
N GLU A 429 -21.55 2.77 6.37
CA GLU A 429 -22.15 3.97 6.98
C GLU A 429 -21.20 5.16 6.77
N GLY A 430 -21.72 6.37 6.53
CA GLY A 430 -20.88 7.58 6.45
C GLY A 430 -19.95 7.68 5.22
N LEU A 431 -20.24 6.95 4.14
CA LEU A 431 -19.37 6.87 2.95
C LEU A 431 -19.12 8.23 2.26
N ASP A 432 -20.09 9.15 2.27
CA ASP A 432 -19.94 10.49 1.69
C ASP A 432 -18.98 11.37 2.48
N GLU A 433 -19.08 11.34 3.80
CA GLU A 433 -18.17 12.06 4.69
C GLU A 433 -16.75 11.51 4.57
N ALA A 434 -16.60 10.18 4.59
CA ALA A 434 -15.33 9.53 4.38
C ALA A 434 -14.69 9.93 3.03
N LEU A 435 -15.48 9.96 1.94
CA LEU A 435 -15.00 10.38 0.63
C LEU A 435 -14.50 11.83 0.63
N ALA A 436 -15.23 12.75 1.28
CA ALA A 436 -14.85 14.16 1.36
C ALA A 436 -13.54 14.37 2.15
N VAL A 437 -13.39 13.67 3.28
CA VAL A 437 -12.16 13.73 4.08
C VAL A 437 -10.97 13.14 3.32
N LEU A 438 -11.14 11.98 2.66
CA LEU A 438 -10.09 11.39 1.83
C LEU A 438 -9.66 12.30 0.70
N LYS A 439 -10.61 12.96 0.00
CA LYS A 439 -10.29 13.92 -1.07
C LYS A 439 -9.49 15.11 -0.52
N THR A 440 -9.82 15.60 0.68
CA THR A 440 -9.08 16.68 1.34
C THR A 440 -7.64 16.24 1.68
N ALA A 441 -7.48 15.05 2.27
CA ALA A 441 -6.15 14.52 2.60
C ALA A 441 -5.31 14.21 1.35
N LEU A 442 -5.92 13.67 0.28
CA LEU A 442 -5.25 13.41 -0.99
C LEU A 442 -4.84 14.71 -1.69
N ASN A 443 -5.65 15.78 -1.62
CA ASN A 443 -5.26 17.08 -2.16
C ASN A 443 -4.02 17.65 -1.45
N ALA A 444 -3.86 17.37 -0.15
CA ALA A 444 -2.66 17.74 0.59
C ALA A 444 -1.48 16.79 0.34
N GLN A 445 -1.72 15.57 -0.15
CA GLN A 445 -0.70 14.56 -0.44
C GLN A 445 -0.98 13.85 -1.77
N PRO A 446 -0.86 14.52 -2.93
CA PRO A 446 -1.33 13.97 -4.21
C PRO A 446 -0.71 12.63 -4.61
N GLY A 447 0.49 12.31 -4.12
CA GLY A 447 1.13 11.00 -4.33
C GLY A 447 0.71 9.87 -3.44
N ASN A 448 -0.17 10.11 -2.47
CA ASN A 448 -0.58 9.08 -1.54
C ASN A 448 -1.52 8.06 -2.21
N GLN A 449 -0.93 7.09 -2.91
CA GLN A 449 -1.63 6.02 -3.63
C GLN A 449 -2.48 5.14 -2.71
N ARG A 450 -2.15 5.07 -1.41
CA ARG A 450 -2.98 4.39 -0.41
C ARG A 450 -4.34 5.09 -0.27
N LEU A 451 -4.35 6.42 -0.15
CA LEU A 451 -5.59 7.20 -0.13
C LEU A 451 -6.36 7.08 -1.46
N ALA A 452 -5.66 7.12 -2.59
CA ALA A 452 -6.30 6.97 -3.90
C ALA A 452 -6.99 5.60 -4.05
N LEU A 453 -6.35 4.50 -3.59
CA LEU A 453 -6.99 3.18 -3.52
C LEU A 453 -8.17 3.14 -2.55
N ARG A 454 -8.07 3.80 -1.39
CA ARG A 454 -9.19 3.88 -0.44
C ARG A 454 -10.37 4.64 -1.03
N ILE A 455 -10.13 5.71 -1.78
CA ILE A 455 -11.17 6.43 -2.53
C ILE A 455 -11.82 5.49 -3.54
N ILE A 456 -11.05 4.70 -4.29
CA ILE A 456 -11.60 3.69 -5.19
C ILE A 456 -12.51 2.72 -4.43
N ASP A 457 -12.09 2.19 -3.28
CA ASP A 457 -12.93 1.29 -2.46
C ASP A 457 -14.26 1.97 -2.06
N ILE A 458 -14.24 3.24 -1.67
CA ILE A 458 -15.46 4.02 -1.34
C ILE A 458 -16.33 4.22 -2.58
N LEU A 459 -15.75 4.57 -3.73
CA LEU A 459 -16.47 4.70 -4.99
C LEU A 459 -17.15 3.39 -5.38
N LEU A 460 -16.49 2.25 -5.17
CA LEU A 460 -17.09 0.92 -5.39
C LEU A 460 -18.27 0.66 -4.45
N ALA A 461 -18.13 0.96 -3.16
CA ALA A 461 -19.23 0.82 -2.19
C ALA A 461 -20.43 1.74 -2.55
N LYS A 462 -20.16 2.88 -3.19
CA LYS A 462 -21.17 3.82 -3.69
C LYS A 462 -21.65 3.51 -5.12
N ASN A 463 -21.23 2.40 -5.72
CA ASN A 463 -21.55 1.98 -7.09
C ASN A 463 -21.11 2.98 -8.20
N GLN A 464 -20.10 3.80 -7.93
CA GLN A 464 -19.53 4.79 -8.86
C GLN A 464 -18.40 4.17 -9.69
N TYR A 465 -18.74 3.18 -10.52
CA TYR A 465 -17.77 2.30 -11.18
C TYR A 465 -16.90 2.98 -12.24
N ASP A 466 -17.42 3.96 -12.98
CA ASP A 466 -16.67 4.66 -14.03
C ASP A 466 -15.53 5.52 -13.45
N GLU A 467 -15.80 6.24 -12.36
CA GLU A 467 -14.80 7.03 -11.63
C GLU A 467 -13.76 6.12 -10.96
N ALA A 468 -14.21 5.00 -10.40
CA ALA A 468 -13.34 3.96 -9.85
C ALA A 468 -12.41 3.34 -10.90
N LEU A 469 -12.94 3.00 -12.08
CA LEU A 469 -12.14 2.44 -13.18
C LEU A 469 -11.10 3.45 -13.69
N THR A 470 -11.50 4.71 -13.86
CA THR A 470 -10.60 5.79 -14.31
C THR A 470 -9.42 5.95 -13.36
N SER A 471 -9.71 6.03 -12.06
CA SER A 471 -8.68 6.15 -11.01
C SER A 471 -7.79 4.90 -10.93
N ALA A 472 -8.38 3.70 -11.04
CA ALA A 472 -7.63 2.45 -11.00
C ALA A 472 -6.67 2.32 -12.21
N LYS A 473 -7.07 2.77 -13.41
CA LYS A 473 -6.18 2.79 -14.59
C LYS A 473 -4.97 3.69 -14.36
N LYS A 474 -5.18 4.90 -13.80
CA LYS A 474 -4.08 5.84 -13.49
C LYS A 474 -3.08 5.24 -12.50
N ILE A 475 -3.54 4.54 -11.45
CA ILE A 475 -2.65 3.88 -10.49
C ILE A 475 -1.94 2.67 -11.12
N ALA A 476 -2.67 1.83 -11.85
CA ALA A 476 -2.14 0.62 -12.48
C ALA A 476 -1.01 0.90 -13.48
N ALA A 477 -1.06 2.04 -14.18
CA ALA A 477 -0.06 2.46 -15.14
C ALA A 477 1.22 3.03 -14.50
N ASN A 478 1.11 3.67 -13.33
CA ASN A 478 2.18 4.54 -12.82
C ASN A 478 2.68 4.20 -11.40
N SER A 479 2.13 3.17 -10.74
CA SER A 479 2.57 2.78 -9.39
C SER A 479 3.88 1.99 -9.39
N GLU A 480 4.83 2.44 -8.57
CA GLU A 480 6.12 1.77 -8.31
C GLU A 480 5.99 0.64 -7.27
N ASN A 481 4.96 0.72 -6.43
CA ASN A 481 4.68 -0.32 -5.46
C ASN A 481 3.94 -1.48 -6.16
N ASP A 482 4.60 -2.64 -6.24
CA ASP A 482 4.09 -3.84 -6.91
C ASP A 482 2.74 -4.31 -6.38
N GLU A 483 2.53 -4.20 -5.06
CA GLU A 483 1.28 -4.59 -4.41
C GLU A 483 0.13 -3.66 -4.82
N ILE A 484 0.36 -2.34 -4.73
CA ILE A 484 -0.59 -1.31 -5.14
C ILE A 484 -0.91 -1.43 -6.63
N ALA A 485 0.10 -1.59 -7.47
CA ALA A 485 -0.05 -1.70 -8.92
C ALA A 485 -0.81 -2.98 -9.31
N SER A 486 -0.50 -4.10 -8.66
CA SER A 486 -1.20 -5.37 -8.89
C SER A 486 -2.67 -5.28 -8.48
N ARG A 487 -2.95 -4.70 -7.31
CA ARG A 487 -4.32 -4.46 -6.84
C ARG A 487 -5.09 -3.56 -7.80
N ALA A 488 -4.48 -2.48 -8.28
CA ALA A 488 -5.09 -1.58 -9.25
C ALA A 488 -5.37 -2.27 -10.59
N ARG A 489 -4.45 -3.09 -11.12
CA ARG A 489 -4.68 -3.88 -12.35
C ARG A 489 -5.83 -4.87 -12.20
N SER A 490 -5.91 -5.56 -11.05
CA SER A 490 -7.02 -6.46 -10.74
C SER A 490 -8.36 -5.72 -10.71
N LEU A 491 -8.39 -4.51 -10.11
CA LEU A 491 -9.56 -3.64 -10.13
C LEU A 491 -9.96 -3.24 -11.56
N VAL A 492 -8.99 -2.83 -12.39
CA VAL A 492 -9.22 -2.47 -13.80
C VAL A 492 -9.83 -3.62 -14.57
N ALA A 493 -9.28 -4.83 -14.45
CA ALA A 493 -9.77 -6.01 -15.16
C ALA A 493 -11.22 -6.33 -14.78
N ARG A 494 -11.53 -6.36 -13.48
CA ARG A 494 -12.88 -6.64 -12.96
C ARG A 494 -13.89 -5.58 -13.39
N LEU A 495 -13.56 -4.30 -13.22
CA LEU A 495 -14.45 -3.18 -13.55
C LEU A 495 -14.68 -3.04 -15.05
N SER A 496 -13.64 -3.23 -15.86
CA SER A 496 -13.78 -3.19 -17.32
C SER A 496 -14.70 -4.30 -17.80
N SER A 497 -14.53 -5.53 -17.28
CA SER A 497 -15.41 -6.65 -17.63
C SER A 497 -16.86 -6.40 -17.20
N TYR A 498 -17.07 -5.89 -15.98
CA TYR A 498 -18.40 -5.55 -15.48
C TYR A 498 -19.10 -4.47 -16.34
N LEU A 499 -18.39 -3.39 -16.66
CA LEU A 499 -18.94 -2.29 -17.46
C LEU A 499 -19.19 -2.72 -18.93
N GLU A 500 -18.33 -3.57 -19.49
CA GLU A 500 -18.55 -4.14 -20.82
C GLU A 500 -19.80 -5.03 -20.84
N GLN A 501 -19.98 -5.89 -19.84
CA GLN A 501 -21.18 -6.73 -19.70
C GLN A 501 -22.43 -5.86 -19.57
N LYS A 502 -22.39 -4.82 -18.73
CA LYS A 502 -23.47 -3.85 -18.58
C LYS A 502 -23.82 -3.17 -19.91
N GLN A 503 -22.82 -2.74 -20.68
CA GLN A 503 -23.05 -2.08 -21.96
C GLN A 503 -23.56 -3.05 -23.04
N ASN A 504 -23.05 -4.28 -23.08
CA ASN A 504 -23.54 -5.33 -23.98
C ASN A 504 -25.01 -5.63 -23.69
N PHE A 505 -25.38 -5.68 -22.41
CA PHE A 505 -26.75 -5.86 -21.97
C PHE A 505 -27.66 -4.69 -22.41
N GLU A 506 -27.21 -3.45 -22.24
CA GLU A 506 -27.91 -2.26 -22.73
C GLU A 506 -28.09 -2.26 -24.26
N ARG A 507 -27.08 -2.71 -25.02
CA ARG A 507 -27.16 -2.86 -26.49
C ARG A 507 -28.15 -3.94 -26.92
N GLN A 508 -28.19 -5.09 -26.24
CA GLN A 508 -29.17 -6.14 -26.48
C GLN A 508 -30.59 -5.64 -26.21
N ARG A 509 -30.78 -4.87 -25.13
CA ARG A 509 -32.05 -4.20 -24.83
C ARG A 509 -32.51 -3.29 -25.96
N GLU A 510 -31.63 -2.42 -26.48
CA GLU A 510 -32.00 -1.51 -27.58
C GLU A 510 -32.30 -2.29 -28.87
N THR A 511 -31.55 -3.36 -29.14
CA THR A 511 -31.80 -4.22 -30.31
C THR A 511 -33.15 -4.92 -30.23
N MET A 512 -33.54 -5.42 -29.05
CA MET A 512 -34.88 -5.99 -28.80
C MET A 512 -35.99 -4.93 -28.89
N ARG A 513 -35.72 -3.69 -28.48
CA ARG A 513 -36.65 -2.55 -28.61
C ARG A 513 -36.92 -2.21 -30.07
N VAL A 514 -35.88 -2.26 -30.91
CA VAL A 514 -35.96 -1.94 -32.36
C VAL A 514 -36.61 -3.08 -33.16
N SER A 515 -36.41 -4.35 -32.76
CA SER A 515 -36.96 -5.50 -33.48
C SER A 515 -38.45 -5.77 -33.22
N GLN A 516 -39.04 -5.25 -32.15
CA GLN A 516 -40.48 -5.34 -31.84
C GLN A 516 -41.31 -4.17 -32.41
N GLY A 517 -40.99 -3.65 -33.59
CA GLY A 517 -41.56 -2.41 -34.12
C GLY A 517 -43.08 -2.24 -33.99
N SER A 518 -43.51 -1.30 -33.14
CA SER A 518 -44.62 -0.34 -33.32
C SER A 518 -44.93 0.40 -32.00
N GLU A 519 -44.98 1.74 -32.06
CA GLU A 519 -45.63 2.67 -31.13
C GLU A 519 -45.30 2.58 -29.61
N MET A 520 -44.18 3.19 -29.22
CA MET A 520 -44.11 3.87 -27.92
C MET A 520 -43.77 5.35 -28.16
N THR A 521 -44.78 6.16 -28.42
CA THR A 521 -44.68 7.62 -28.45
C THR A 521 -44.68 8.14 -27.02
N GLY A 522 -43.52 8.15 -26.38
CA GLY A 522 -43.32 8.79 -25.09
C GLY A 522 -41.89 8.65 -24.62
N THR A 523 -41.23 9.76 -24.31
CA THR A 523 -39.97 9.76 -23.57
C THR A 523 -40.24 9.15 -22.21
N LEU A 524 -39.67 7.97 -21.94
CA LEU A 524 -39.78 7.31 -20.63
C LEU A 524 -39.33 8.27 -19.54
N SER A 525 -40.08 8.37 -18.45
CA SER A 525 -39.62 9.09 -17.28
C SER A 525 -38.35 8.43 -16.74
N LYS A 526 -37.52 9.17 -16.00
CA LYS A 526 -36.30 8.61 -15.38
C LYS A 526 -36.65 7.40 -14.50
N GLU A 527 -37.76 7.44 -13.78
CA GLU A 527 -38.23 6.33 -12.95
C GLU A 527 -38.62 5.09 -13.76
N ASP A 528 -39.28 5.26 -14.91
CA ASP A 528 -39.64 4.13 -15.78
C ASP A 528 -38.40 3.53 -16.46
N SER A 529 -37.46 4.38 -16.85
CA SER A 529 -36.14 3.94 -17.34
C SER A 529 -35.38 3.14 -16.28
N ASP A 530 -35.33 3.63 -15.04
CA ASP A 530 -34.64 2.95 -13.94
C ASP A 530 -35.32 1.62 -13.56
N ARG A 531 -36.66 1.56 -13.58
CA ARG A 531 -37.43 0.32 -13.38
C ARG A 531 -37.15 -0.71 -14.49
N MET A 532 -37.10 -0.26 -15.74
CA MET A 532 -36.78 -1.14 -16.87
C MET A 532 -35.32 -1.63 -16.81
N VAL A 533 -34.36 -0.78 -16.42
CA VAL A 533 -32.97 -1.19 -16.19
C VAL A 533 -32.88 -2.26 -15.10
N LEU A 534 -33.57 -2.04 -13.98
CA LEU A 534 -33.62 -2.97 -12.85
C LEU A 534 -34.21 -4.33 -13.26
N ALA A 535 -35.36 -4.32 -13.92
CA ALA A 535 -36.02 -5.53 -14.41
C ALA A 535 -35.18 -6.30 -15.42
N ALA A 536 -34.50 -5.58 -16.31
CA ALA A 536 -33.64 -6.15 -17.33
C ALA A 536 -32.41 -6.81 -16.69
N ARG A 537 -31.73 -6.15 -15.75
CA ARG A 537 -30.64 -6.76 -14.95
C ARG A 537 -31.13 -8.02 -14.22
N ASN A 538 -32.30 -7.95 -13.59
CA ASN A 538 -32.89 -9.06 -12.86
C ASN A 538 -33.26 -10.23 -13.79
N TYR A 539 -33.75 -9.98 -15.00
CA TYR A 539 -33.98 -11.01 -16.02
C TYR A 539 -32.67 -11.69 -16.46
N GLY A 540 -31.63 -10.90 -16.73
CA GLY A 540 -30.32 -11.42 -17.14
C GLY A 540 -29.67 -12.31 -16.07
N ILE A 541 -29.78 -11.92 -14.81
CA ILE A 541 -29.38 -12.77 -13.68
C ILE A 541 -30.28 -14.02 -13.65
N THR A 542 -31.61 -13.87 -13.74
CA THR A 542 -32.58 -14.98 -13.69
C THR A 542 -32.28 -16.07 -14.71
N GLU A 543 -31.88 -15.71 -15.93
CA GLU A 543 -31.55 -16.66 -16.99
C GLU A 543 -30.27 -17.45 -16.73
N GLN A 544 -29.35 -16.90 -15.94
CA GLN A 544 -28.10 -17.54 -15.55
C GLN A 544 -28.23 -18.32 -14.24
N LEU A 545 -29.28 -18.06 -13.44
CA LEU A 545 -29.54 -18.80 -12.21
C LEU A 545 -29.80 -20.28 -12.50
N LYS A 546 -29.28 -21.14 -11.62
CA LYS A 546 -29.55 -22.57 -11.66
C LYS A 546 -31.05 -22.83 -11.56
N LYS A 547 -31.66 -23.32 -12.64
CA LYS A 547 -33.07 -23.69 -12.65
C LYS A 547 -33.29 -24.96 -11.80
N PRO A 548 -34.30 -25.02 -10.93
CA PRO A 548 -34.56 -26.22 -10.13
C PRO A 548 -34.99 -27.38 -11.04
N GLY A 549 -34.40 -28.57 -10.85
CA GLY A 549 -34.85 -29.81 -11.49
C GLY A 549 -36.14 -30.35 -10.88
N ALA A 550 -36.67 -31.46 -11.42
CA ALA A 550 -37.96 -32.05 -11.01
C ALA A 550 -38.10 -32.29 -9.48
N ASP A 551 -37.02 -32.70 -8.83
CA ASP A 551 -36.98 -33.01 -7.39
C ASP A 551 -36.48 -31.85 -6.50
N SER A 552 -36.28 -30.67 -7.08
CA SER A 552 -35.73 -29.49 -6.40
C SER A 552 -36.70 -28.32 -6.43
N VAL A 553 -36.48 -27.37 -5.52
CA VAL A 553 -37.20 -26.10 -5.44
C VAL A 553 -36.18 -24.98 -5.32
N ALA A 554 -36.49 -23.83 -5.88
CA ALA A 554 -35.72 -22.61 -5.70
C ALA A 554 -36.46 -21.62 -4.79
N ALA A 555 -35.70 -20.83 -4.04
CA ALA A 555 -36.24 -19.77 -3.19
C ALA A 555 -35.28 -18.58 -3.11
N ILE A 556 -35.83 -17.37 -2.97
CA ILE A 556 -35.07 -16.15 -2.68
C ILE A 556 -35.24 -15.78 -1.20
N GLY A 557 -34.16 -15.36 -0.56
CA GLY A 557 -34.16 -15.00 0.84
C GLY A 557 -32.78 -14.61 1.34
N ASN A 558 -32.58 -14.66 2.65
CA ASN A 558 -31.30 -14.36 3.28
C ASN A 558 -30.76 -15.58 4.03
N ILE A 559 -29.46 -15.82 3.91
CA ILE A 559 -28.78 -16.86 4.68
C ILE A 559 -28.33 -16.23 6.00
N ARG A 560 -28.92 -16.64 7.11
CA ARG A 560 -28.64 -16.06 8.44
C ARG A 560 -27.44 -16.68 9.13
N LYS A 561 -27.22 -17.98 8.95
CA LYS A 561 -26.15 -18.69 9.62
C LYS A 561 -25.81 -19.98 8.91
N VAL A 562 -24.52 -20.29 8.82
CA VAL A 562 -24.00 -21.59 8.39
C VAL A 562 -23.33 -22.25 9.59
N THR A 563 -23.86 -23.37 10.08
CA THR A 563 -23.32 -24.10 11.24
C THR A 563 -22.72 -25.43 10.78
N CYS A 564 -21.47 -25.68 11.15
CA CYS A 564 -20.75 -26.89 10.77
C CYS A 564 -20.58 -27.83 11.97
N GLY A 565 -21.01 -29.08 11.82
CA GLY A 565 -20.94 -30.14 12.83
C GLY A 565 -20.85 -31.52 12.18
N LYS A 566 -21.73 -32.47 12.53
CA LYS A 566 -21.86 -33.79 11.84
C LYS A 566 -22.51 -33.67 10.44
N GLY A 567 -22.23 -32.57 9.73
CA GLY A 567 -22.93 -32.05 8.56
C GLY A 567 -23.00 -30.52 8.64
N ILE A 568 -23.40 -29.88 7.55
CA ILE A 568 -23.53 -28.42 7.48
C ILE A 568 -25.02 -28.07 7.46
N GLN A 569 -25.40 -27.15 8.34
CA GLN A 569 -26.76 -26.63 8.45
C GLN A 569 -26.78 -25.17 8.05
N VAL A 570 -27.66 -24.81 7.12
CA VAL A 570 -27.84 -23.45 6.63
C VAL A 570 -29.22 -22.96 7.07
N SER A 571 -29.22 -21.94 7.92
CA SER A 571 -30.43 -21.23 8.32
C SER A 571 -30.78 -20.21 7.26
N PHE A 572 -31.86 -20.45 6.51
CA PHE A 572 -32.31 -19.60 5.42
C PHE A 572 -33.68 -19.01 5.75
N VAL A 573 -33.88 -17.72 5.49
CA VAL A 573 -35.15 -17.03 5.74
C VAL A 573 -35.73 -16.58 4.41
N THR A 574 -36.95 -17.03 4.09
CA THR A 574 -37.67 -16.67 2.87
C THR A 574 -39.14 -16.41 3.21
N GLY A 575 -39.73 -15.35 2.64
CA GLY A 575 -41.14 -14.98 2.90
C GLY A 575 -41.49 -14.83 4.39
N GLY A 576 -40.54 -14.37 5.22
CA GLY A 576 -40.71 -14.22 6.68
C GLY A 576 -40.66 -15.54 7.47
N LYS A 577 -40.43 -16.67 6.81
CA LYS A 577 -40.32 -17.99 7.45
C LYS A 577 -38.87 -18.47 7.43
N GLN A 578 -38.41 -18.96 8.57
CA GLN A 578 -37.09 -19.58 8.69
C GLN A 578 -37.19 -21.06 8.32
N MET A 579 -36.25 -21.52 7.50
CA MET A 579 -36.09 -22.92 7.13
C MET A 579 -34.65 -23.38 7.37
N ARG A 580 -34.52 -24.64 7.74
CA ARG A 580 -33.22 -25.32 7.88
C ARG A 580 -32.95 -26.10 6.62
N LEU A 581 -31.88 -25.74 5.92
CA LEU A 581 -31.34 -26.52 4.81
C LEU A 581 -30.10 -27.28 5.30
N VAL A 582 -29.86 -28.47 4.78
CA VAL A 582 -28.71 -29.29 5.16
C VAL A 582 -27.84 -29.65 3.98
N MET A 583 -26.56 -29.86 4.21
CA MET A 583 -25.64 -30.49 3.25
C MET A 583 -24.64 -31.35 4.03
N LYS A 584 -24.07 -32.35 3.37
CA LYS A 584 -23.11 -33.26 4.01
C LYS A 584 -21.77 -32.56 4.26
N ASP A 585 -21.31 -31.84 3.25
CA ASP A 585 -20.10 -31.04 3.18
C ASP A 585 -20.32 -29.97 2.08
N PHE A 586 -19.34 -29.13 1.81
CA PHE A 586 -19.42 -28.14 0.74
C PHE A 586 -19.15 -28.75 -0.65
N GLN A 587 -18.78 -30.03 -0.75
CA GLN A 587 -18.52 -30.68 -2.04
C GLN A 587 -19.84 -30.90 -2.78
N GLY A 588 -19.93 -30.32 -3.99
CA GLY A 588 -21.15 -30.35 -4.80
C GLY A 588 -22.13 -29.21 -4.52
N LEU A 589 -21.78 -28.26 -3.64
CA LEU A 589 -22.49 -26.98 -3.55
C LEU A 589 -22.04 -26.08 -4.72
N GLU A 590 -22.99 -25.68 -5.57
CA GLU A 590 -22.73 -24.72 -6.63
C GLU A 590 -22.90 -23.30 -6.08
N LEU A 591 -21.78 -22.57 -5.95
CA LEU A 591 -21.75 -21.21 -5.45
C LEU A 591 -21.49 -20.22 -6.59
N THR A 592 -22.36 -19.23 -6.73
CA THR A 592 -22.22 -18.16 -7.72
C THR A 592 -22.44 -16.81 -7.04
N THR A 593 -21.80 -15.76 -7.52
CA THR A 593 -22.05 -14.40 -7.06
C THR A 593 -22.25 -13.47 -8.24
N TYR A 594 -23.30 -12.66 -8.16
CA TYR A 594 -23.60 -11.55 -9.07
C TYR A 594 -23.32 -10.20 -8.40
N LEU A 595 -22.55 -10.21 -7.31
CA LEU A 595 -22.10 -9.04 -6.58
C LEU A 595 -20.67 -8.68 -7.04
N PRO A 596 -20.30 -7.38 -7.04
CA PRO A 596 -18.94 -6.92 -7.40
C PRO A 596 -17.87 -7.29 -6.37
N ASN A 597 -18.29 -7.69 -5.17
CA ASN A 597 -17.45 -8.09 -4.05
C ASN A 597 -17.27 -9.61 -3.99
N THR A 598 -16.11 -10.05 -3.50
CA THR A 598 -15.88 -11.48 -3.20
C THR A 598 -16.74 -11.89 -2.01
N VAL A 599 -17.50 -12.98 -2.15
CA VAL A 599 -18.30 -13.57 -1.06
C VAL A 599 -17.70 -14.91 -0.68
N GLU A 600 -17.18 -15.01 0.53
CA GLU A 600 -16.62 -16.26 1.06
C GLU A 600 -17.71 -17.06 1.79
N PHE A 601 -18.16 -18.16 1.19
CA PHE A 601 -19.17 -19.04 1.79
C PHE A 601 -18.54 -20.06 2.74
N GLY A 602 -18.77 -19.94 4.04
CA GLY A 602 -18.09 -20.75 5.06
C GLY A 602 -18.88 -20.97 6.34
N CYS A 603 -18.32 -21.80 7.22
CA CYS A 603 -18.84 -22.03 8.57
C CYS A 603 -18.79 -20.74 9.38
N ASP A 604 -19.80 -20.49 10.21
CA ASP A 604 -19.95 -19.29 11.07
C ASP A 604 -19.99 -17.95 10.32
N ALA A 605 -20.03 -17.97 8.98
CA ALA A 605 -20.25 -16.78 8.18
C ALA A 605 -21.69 -16.29 8.32
N ASP A 606 -21.84 -14.97 8.51
CA ASP A 606 -23.11 -14.27 8.55
C ASP A 606 -23.35 -13.58 7.20
N PHE A 607 -24.43 -13.97 6.52
CA PHE A 607 -24.87 -13.34 5.26
C PHE A 607 -26.23 -12.68 5.42
N SER A 608 -26.59 -12.29 6.65
CA SER A 608 -27.90 -11.76 6.98
C SER A 608 -28.26 -10.48 6.22
N THR A 609 -27.24 -9.75 5.76
CA THR A 609 -27.37 -8.54 4.93
C THR A 609 -27.42 -8.83 3.43
N LEU A 610 -27.01 -10.02 2.97
CA LEU A 610 -26.96 -10.37 1.56
C LEU A 610 -28.20 -11.14 1.13
N LYS A 611 -28.79 -10.76 0.00
CA LYS A 611 -29.83 -11.55 -0.66
C LYS A 611 -29.23 -12.73 -1.43
N ALA A 612 -29.87 -13.90 -1.34
CA ALA A 612 -29.45 -15.12 -2.00
C ALA A 612 -30.63 -15.83 -2.68
N TYR A 613 -30.37 -16.33 -3.88
CA TYR A 613 -31.19 -17.34 -4.55
C TYR A 613 -30.61 -18.72 -4.25
N VAL A 614 -31.41 -19.62 -3.69
CA VAL A 614 -30.97 -20.96 -3.30
C VAL A 614 -31.78 -22.03 -4.01
N VAL A 615 -31.12 -23.12 -4.42
CA VAL A 615 -31.76 -24.32 -4.97
C VAL A 615 -31.51 -25.48 -4.03
N PHE A 616 -32.59 -26.12 -3.57
CA PHE A 616 -32.52 -27.27 -2.66
C PHE A 616 -33.40 -28.42 -3.12
N ARG A 617 -32.97 -29.65 -2.85
CA ARG A 617 -33.75 -30.87 -3.13
C ARG A 617 -34.81 -31.05 -2.06
N LYS A 618 -36.01 -31.44 -2.49
CA LYS A 618 -37.13 -31.76 -1.58
C LYS A 618 -36.75 -32.93 -0.65
N PRO A 619 -37.28 -32.98 0.58
CA PRO A 619 -37.08 -34.10 1.50
C PRO A 619 -37.50 -35.44 0.88
N VAL A 620 -36.65 -36.46 0.99
CA VAL A 620 -36.96 -37.82 0.49
C VAL A 620 -38.00 -38.51 1.36
N LYS A 621 -38.11 -38.12 2.64
CA LYS A 621 -39.13 -38.60 3.59
C LYS A 621 -39.78 -37.42 4.31
N PRO A 622 -41.09 -37.49 4.63
CA PRO A 622 -41.74 -36.51 5.49
C PRO A 622 -40.99 -36.35 6.82
N GLY A 623 -40.60 -35.12 7.18
CA GLY A 623 -39.88 -34.81 8.41
C GLY A 623 -38.34 -34.75 8.30
N SER A 624 -37.75 -35.07 7.13
CA SER A 624 -36.32 -34.82 6.87
C SER A 624 -36.07 -33.40 6.35
N ASP A 625 -34.88 -32.84 6.61
CA ASP A 625 -34.53 -31.50 6.11
C ASP A 625 -34.24 -31.52 4.61
N PRO A 626 -34.63 -30.47 3.87
CA PRO A 626 -34.26 -30.29 2.47
C PRO A 626 -32.74 -30.11 2.30
N VAL A 627 -32.19 -30.63 1.19
CA VAL A 627 -30.75 -30.63 0.93
C VAL A 627 -30.37 -29.46 0.04
N LEU A 628 -29.53 -28.53 0.53
CA LEU A 628 -29.06 -27.38 -0.26
C LEU A 628 -28.07 -27.84 -1.34
N THR A 629 -28.25 -27.34 -2.57
CA THR A 629 -27.43 -27.75 -3.74
C THR A 629 -26.83 -26.58 -4.51
N SER A 630 -27.37 -25.37 -4.38
CA SER A 630 -26.80 -24.17 -4.99
C SER A 630 -27.17 -22.92 -4.21
N VAL A 631 -26.24 -21.97 -4.17
CA VAL A 631 -26.41 -20.62 -3.63
C VAL A 631 -25.89 -19.64 -4.66
N ALA A 632 -26.72 -18.69 -5.06
CA ALA A 632 -26.34 -17.54 -5.88
C ALA A 632 -26.57 -16.25 -5.07
N PHE A 633 -25.51 -15.52 -4.75
CA PHE A 633 -25.63 -14.21 -4.13
C PHE A 633 -26.03 -13.18 -5.19
N VAL A 634 -27.09 -12.43 -4.91
CA VAL A 634 -27.75 -11.53 -5.85
C VAL A 634 -27.90 -10.14 -5.21
N PRO A 635 -28.00 -9.06 -6.02
CA PRO A 635 -28.24 -7.72 -5.49
C PRO A 635 -29.47 -7.66 -4.55
N ASP A 636 -29.46 -6.77 -3.56
CA ASP A 636 -30.54 -6.70 -2.56
C ASP A 636 -31.90 -6.29 -3.12
N ASP A 637 -31.92 -5.61 -4.26
CA ASP A 637 -33.09 -5.25 -5.08
C ASP A 637 -33.42 -6.31 -6.15
N PHE A 638 -32.80 -7.49 -6.09
CA PHE A 638 -33.08 -8.59 -7.02
C PHE A 638 -34.46 -9.22 -6.76
N GLU A 639 -35.17 -9.46 -7.87
CA GLU A 639 -36.41 -10.22 -7.98
C GLU A 639 -36.30 -11.16 -9.19
N ILE A 640 -37.00 -12.29 -9.17
CA ILE A 640 -37.07 -13.18 -10.34
C ILE A 640 -37.93 -12.51 -11.40
N VAL A 641 -37.35 -12.29 -12.58
CA VAL A 641 -38.06 -11.78 -13.76
C VAL A 641 -37.96 -12.85 -14.84
N THR A 642 -39.08 -13.53 -15.12
CA THR A 642 -39.15 -14.60 -16.13
C THR A 642 -39.64 -14.11 -17.49
N ASP A 643 -40.20 -12.89 -17.52
CA ASP A 643 -40.67 -12.24 -18.73
C ASP A 643 -40.44 -10.73 -18.61
N LEU A 644 -39.81 -10.14 -19.61
CA LEU A 644 -39.59 -8.69 -19.68
C LEU A 644 -40.84 -7.96 -20.17
N SER A 645 -41.76 -8.65 -20.85
CA SER A 645 -43.00 -8.09 -21.36
C SER A 645 -43.96 -7.67 -20.24
N SER A 646 -43.94 -8.39 -19.11
CA SER A 646 -44.81 -8.12 -17.94
C SER A 646 -44.44 -6.86 -17.16
N VAL A 647 -43.26 -6.29 -17.39
CA VAL A 647 -42.80 -5.08 -16.68
C VAL A 647 -43.30 -3.80 -17.36
N GLY A 648 -43.72 -3.88 -18.64
CA GLY A 648 -44.32 -2.79 -19.38
C GLY A 648 -45.85 -2.87 -19.54
N ALA A 649 -46.47 -4.02 -19.27
CA ALA A 649 -47.87 -4.24 -19.60
C ALA A 649 -48.80 -4.15 -18.38
N ARG A 650 -49.46 -3.01 -18.22
CA ARG A 650 -50.80 -2.99 -17.60
C ARG A 650 -51.86 -2.86 -18.69
N SER A 651 -52.21 -3.98 -19.31
CA SER A 651 -53.51 -4.17 -19.97
C SER A 651 -53.85 -5.66 -20.13
N THR A 652 -54.82 -6.09 -19.32
CA THR A 652 -55.84 -7.15 -19.52
C THR A 652 -55.58 -8.39 -20.40
N GLU A 653 -55.60 -9.53 -19.71
CA GLU A 653 -56.31 -10.81 -19.95
C GLU A 653 -56.12 -11.69 -21.22
N THR A 654 -55.92 -12.98 -20.90
CA THR A 654 -56.31 -14.24 -21.57
C THR A 654 -55.51 -14.81 -22.75
N GLY A 655 -55.06 -16.08 -22.59
CA GLY A 655 -55.07 -17.07 -23.67
C GLY A 655 -53.79 -17.89 -23.95
N SER A 656 -53.70 -19.08 -23.35
CA SER A 656 -53.43 -20.39 -24.00
C SER A 656 -52.20 -20.62 -24.93
N GLU A 657 -51.26 -21.43 -24.40
CA GLU A 657 -50.64 -22.67 -24.95
C GLU A 657 -49.72 -22.75 -26.19
N THR A 658 -48.63 -23.52 -25.94
CA THR A 658 -47.87 -24.49 -26.78
C THR A 658 -46.64 -24.09 -27.61
N SER A 659 -45.51 -24.71 -27.19
CA SER A 659 -44.33 -25.30 -27.88
C SER A 659 -43.69 -24.57 -29.09
N THR A 660 -42.37 -24.56 -29.29
CA THR A 660 -41.46 -25.71 -29.45
C THR A 660 -39.99 -25.34 -29.27
N ASP A 661 -39.21 -26.36 -28.93
CA ASP A 661 -37.75 -26.49 -28.97
C ASP A 661 -36.96 -25.50 -29.86
N ALA A 662 -36.00 -24.84 -29.22
CA ALA A 662 -34.70 -24.58 -29.84
C ALA A 662 -33.62 -24.81 -28.76
N GLN A 663 -32.94 -25.94 -28.84
CA GLN A 663 -31.70 -26.18 -28.09
C GLN A 663 -30.66 -25.14 -28.53
N ALA A 664 -30.39 -24.16 -27.67
CA ALA A 664 -29.21 -23.31 -27.79
C ALA A 664 -28.00 -24.01 -27.14
N PRO A 665 -26.79 -23.92 -27.71
CA PRO A 665 -25.66 -24.73 -27.30
C PRO A 665 -25.17 -24.32 -25.90
N GLN A 666 -25.00 -25.29 -25.00
CA GLN A 666 -24.18 -25.08 -23.80
C GLN A 666 -22.72 -24.87 -24.21
N LEU A 667 -22.28 -23.61 -24.23
CA LEU A 667 -20.88 -23.25 -24.40
C LEU A 667 -20.16 -23.35 -23.05
N THR A 668 -19.68 -24.54 -22.68
CA THR A 668 -18.50 -24.63 -21.81
C THR A 668 -17.29 -24.14 -22.60
N ARG A 669 -16.97 -22.85 -22.50
CA ARG A 669 -15.87 -22.25 -23.25
C ARG A 669 -14.54 -22.66 -22.61
N LYS A 670 -13.86 -23.64 -23.22
CA LYS A 670 -12.44 -23.94 -22.95
C LYS A 670 -11.60 -22.67 -23.14
N TYR A 671 -10.49 -22.56 -22.39
CA TYR A 671 -9.53 -21.48 -22.61
C TYR A 671 -9.06 -21.48 -24.07
N GLY A 672 -9.21 -20.34 -24.75
CA GLY A 672 -8.73 -20.16 -26.11
C GLY A 672 -7.21 -20.05 -26.15
N THR A 673 -6.60 -20.32 -27.30
CA THR A 673 -5.13 -20.21 -27.48
C THR A 673 -4.61 -18.82 -27.12
N ALA A 674 -5.25 -17.75 -27.58
CA ALA A 674 -4.88 -16.37 -27.24
C ALA A 674 -4.98 -16.07 -25.74
N GLU A 675 -5.92 -16.69 -25.02
CA GLU A 675 -6.06 -16.52 -23.58
C GLU A 675 -4.97 -17.28 -22.82
N LEU A 676 -4.63 -18.50 -23.26
CA LEU A 676 -3.50 -19.26 -22.71
C LEU A 676 -2.17 -18.54 -22.98
N ASP A 677 -2.00 -17.93 -24.15
CA ASP A 677 -0.80 -17.14 -24.49
C ASP A 677 -0.70 -15.86 -23.64
N ALA A 678 -1.83 -15.17 -23.43
CA ALA A 678 -1.88 -14.04 -22.51
C ALA A 678 -1.52 -14.46 -21.07
N ILE A 679 -2.02 -15.61 -20.60
CA ILE A 679 -1.64 -16.15 -19.29
C ILE A 679 -0.13 -16.44 -19.26
N ARG A 680 0.45 -17.11 -20.27
CA ARG A 680 1.89 -17.37 -20.35
C ARG A 680 2.74 -16.10 -20.30
N GLN A 681 2.31 -15.04 -20.96
CA GLN A 681 3.02 -13.75 -20.96
C GLN A 681 2.96 -13.04 -19.59
N ASN A 682 1.90 -13.28 -18.82
CA ASN A 682 1.69 -12.68 -17.50
C ASN A 682 2.19 -13.56 -16.34
N LEU A 683 2.60 -14.81 -16.59
CA LEU A 683 3.24 -15.65 -15.59
C LEU A 683 4.54 -15.01 -15.11
N ARG A 684 4.80 -15.09 -13.80
CA ARG A 684 6.06 -14.64 -13.23
C ARG A 684 7.22 -15.44 -13.83
N LYS A 685 8.23 -14.72 -14.30
CA LYS A 685 9.50 -15.31 -14.72
C LYS A 685 10.36 -15.57 -13.48
N PRO A 686 10.92 -16.77 -13.30
CA PRO A 686 11.78 -17.05 -12.16
C PRO A 686 13.06 -16.21 -12.24
N GLY A 687 13.56 -15.76 -11.09
CA GLY A 687 14.87 -15.14 -10.97
C GLY A 687 16.03 -16.15 -11.15
N PRO A 688 17.29 -15.70 -11.18
CA PRO A 688 18.46 -16.54 -11.47
C PRO A 688 18.64 -17.77 -10.55
N ASP A 689 18.19 -17.65 -9.29
CA ASP A 689 18.33 -18.70 -8.26
C ASP A 689 16.98 -19.37 -7.91
N GLU A 690 15.96 -19.18 -8.75
CA GLU A 690 14.60 -19.66 -8.52
C GLU A 690 14.24 -20.82 -9.43
N ILE A 691 13.54 -21.79 -8.85
CA ILE A 691 13.06 -22.98 -9.55
C ILE A 691 11.55 -22.88 -9.67
N ARG A 692 11.04 -23.01 -10.89
CA ARG A 692 9.61 -22.97 -11.20
C ARG A 692 9.12 -24.35 -11.60
N VAL A 693 8.03 -24.81 -10.96
CA VAL A 693 7.48 -26.16 -11.18
C VAL A 693 5.96 -26.10 -11.24
N ILE A 694 5.35 -26.80 -12.20
CA ILE A 694 3.90 -26.95 -12.31
C ILE A 694 3.43 -28.27 -11.67
N GLY A 695 2.30 -28.23 -10.97
CA GLY A 695 1.82 -29.34 -10.16
C GLY A 695 0.50 -29.03 -9.47
N THR A 696 0.21 -29.74 -8.40
CA THR A 696 -0.97 -29.52 -7.55
C THR A 696 -0.54 -29.36 -6.10
N ILE A 697 -1.23 -28.50 -5.36
CA ILE A 697 -0.95 -28.35 -3.94
C ILE A 697 -1.73 -29.43 -3.20
N GLN A 698 -1.03 -30.23 -2.40
CA GLN A 698 -1.63 -31.35 -1.67
C GLN A 698 -2.18 -30.93 -0.33
N LYS A 699 -1.42 -30.12 0.42
CA LYS A 699 -1.82 -29.54 1.70
C LYS A 699 -0.84 -28.46 2.17
N LEU A 700 -1.31 -27.58 3.04
CA LEU A 700 -0.48 -26.66 3.82
C LEU A 700 -0.45 -27.13 5.28
N VAL A 701 0.73 -27.38 5.83
CA VAL A 701 0.91 -27.81 7.23
C VAL A 701 1.38 -26.62 8.05
N CYS A 702 0.54 -26.14 8.97
CA CYS A 702 0.90 -25.06 9.88
C CYS A 702 1.38 -25.61 11.22
N THR A 703 2.34 -24.93 11.83
CA THR A 703 2.80 -25.21 13.19
C THR A 703 2.39 -24.08 14.14
N SER A 704 2.27 -24.37 15.44
CA SER A 704 1.95 -23.37 16.46
C SER A 704 3.09 -22.36 16.72
N SER A 705 4.29 -22.66 16.21
CA SER A 705 5.47 -21.80 16.26
C SER A 705 6.36 -22.14 15.06
N GLY A 706 6.31 -21.34 13.99
CA GLY A 706 7.14 -21.50 12.81
C GLY A 706 6.42 -21.18 11.49
N ASP A 707 7.19 -21.18 10.41
CA ASP A 707 6.68 -20.99 9.04
C ASP A 707 5.92 -22.25 8.57
N PRO A 708 4.73 -22.11 7.93
CA PRO A 708 4.01 -23.23 7.35
C PRO A 708 4.81 -23.99 6.27
N THR A 709 4.53 -25.29 6.12
CA THR A 709 5.13 -26.13 5.07
C THR A 709 4.08 -26.50 4.02
N LEU A 710 4.31 -26.07 2.78
CA LEU A 710 3.53 -26.42 1.60
C LEU A 710 3.97 -27.77 1.05
N HIS A 711 3.04 -28.73 1.00
CA HIS A 711 3.26 -29.99 0.30
C HIS A 711 2.75 -29.84 -1.13
N PHE A 712 3.66 -29.84 -2.09
CA PHE A 712 3.37 -29.62 -3.50
C PHE A 712 3.75 -30.86 -4.30
N GLN A 713 2.84 -31.35 -5.14
CA GLN A 713 3.08 -32.49 -6.01
C GLN A 713 3.29 -32.00 -7.45
N PRO A 714 4.54 -31.96 -7.94
CA PRO A 714 4.82 -31.67 -9.34
C PRO A 714 4.07 -32.62 -10.28
N ARG A 715 3.74 -32.15 -11.50
CA ARG A 715 3.22 -33.01 -12.58
C ARG A 715 4.20 -34.14 -12.91
N SER A 716 5.50 -33.89 -12.77
CA SER A 716 6.58 -34.86 -12.90
C SER A 716 7.58 -34.71 -11.75
N GLY A 717 7.81 -35.77 -10.97
CA GLY A 717 8.77 -35.78 -9.87
C GLY A 717 8.15 -36.20 -8.53
N THR A 718 8.96 -36.14 -7.48
CA THR A 718 8.55 -36.49 -6.11
C THR A 718 7.91 -35.29 -5.40
N LEU A 719 7.11 -35.57 -4.36
CA LEU A 719 6.47 -34.55 -3.54
C LEU A 719 7.52 -33.58 -2.96
N LEU A 720 7.30 -32.29 -3.17
CA LEU A 720 8.11 -31.21 -2.61
C LEU A 720 7.49 -30.71 -1.30
N GLN A 721 8.32 -30.59 -0.27
CA GLN A 721 7.96 -29.86 0.95
C GLN A 721 8.65 -28.51 0.91
N LEU A 722 7.89 -27.42 0.82
CA LEU A 722 8.41 -26.07 0.64
C LEU A 722 7.99 -25.19 1.82
N THR A 723 8.92 -24.40 2.35
CA THR A 723 8.61 -23.49 3.45
C THR A 723 7.91 -22.24 2.92
N VAL A 724 6.76 -21.89 3.49
CA VAL A 724 6.03 -20.64 3.23
C VAL A 724 6.36 -19.67 4.35
N SER A 725 7.22 -18.69 4.09
CA SER A 725 7.61 -17.75 5.14
C SER A 725 6.46 -16.81 5.50
N MET A 726 6.17 -16.66 6.78
CA MET A 726 5.17 -15.70 7.25
C MET A 726 5.71 -14.26 7.33
N ALA A 727 7.04 -14.10 7.39
CA ALA A 727 7.70 -12.80 7.36
C ALA A 727 7.77 -12.21 5.94
N VAL A 728 7.80 -13.07 4.92
CA VAL A 728 7.79 -12.69 3.50
C VAL A 728 6.74 -13.55 2.79
N GLN A 729 5.52 -13.05 2.69
CA GLN A 729 4.41 -13.79 2.10
C GLN A 729 4.69 -14.07 0.61
N PRO A 730 4.45 -15.30 0.12
CA PRO A 730 4.62 -15.61 -1.28
C PRO A 730 3.56 -14.88 -2.12
N GLN A 731 3.95 -14.44 -3.31
CA GLN A 731 3.00 -13.85 -4.24
C GLN A 731 2.01 -14.91 -4.72
N ILE A 732 0.71 -14.65 -4.56
CA ILE A 732 -0.35 -15.55 -5.01
C ILE A 732 -1.12 -14.88 -6.14
N THR A 733 -1.13 -15.51 -7.31
CA THR A 733 -1.85 -15.01 -8.49
C THR A 733 -2.81 -16.08 -9.01
N ILE A 734 -3.98 -15.67 -9.49
CA ILE A 734 -5.04 -16.59 -9.93
C ILE A 734 -5.36 -16.27 -11.38
N PHE A 735 -4.99 -17.18 -12.28
CA PHE A 735 -5.29 -17.12 -13.71
C PHE A 735 -6.40 -18.11 -14.13
N THR A 736 -6.78 -19.02 -13.23
CA THR A 736 -7.83 -20.00 -13.47
C THR A 736 -9.21 -19.50 -13.05
N ARG A 737 -10.23 -19.92 -13.81
CA ARG A 737 -11.67 -19.78 -13.52
C ARG A 737 -12.17 -20.91 -12.62
N ASP A 738 -11.35 -21.95 -12.42
CA ASP A 738 -11.67 -23.05 -11.53
C ASP A 738 -11.72 -22.55 -10.09
N SER A 739 -12.73 -23.00 -9.34
CA SER A 739 -12.85 -22.71 -7.92
C SER A 739 -11.59 -23.17 -7.17
N LEU A 740 -10.93 -22.27 -6.46
CA LEU A 740 -9.76 -22.64 -5.69
C LEU A 740 -10.14 -23.51 -4.48
N PRO A 741 -9.39 -24.59 -4.20
CA PRO A 741 -9.56 -25.35 -2.98
C PRO A 741 -9.16 -24.48 -1.77
N LYS A 742 -9.47 -24.93 -0.55
CA LYS A 742 -9.05 -24.27 0.70
C LYS A 742 -7.57 -24.48 0.98
N VAL A 743 -6.72 -24.15 0.01
CA VAL A 743 -5.30 -24.50 -0.01
C VAL A 743 -4.50 -23.81 1.10
N PHE A 744 -5.00 -22.67 1.58
CA PHE A 744 -4.34 -21.85 2.61
C PHE A 744 -4.88 -22.09 4.02
N ASP A 745 -5.90 -22.96 4.17
CA ASP A 745 -6.35 -23.41 5.48
C ASP A 745 -5.38 -24.46 6.03
N CYS A 746 -4.96 -24.28 7.28
CA CYS A 746 -4.03 -25.18 7.94
C CYS A 746 -4.58 -26.61 8.00
N ASN A 747 -3.81 -27.56 7.43
CA ASN A 747 -4.11 -28.98 7.29
C ASN A 747 -5.31 -29.33 6.39
N ALA A 748 -5.83 -28.37 5.62
CA ALA A 748 -6.82 -28.66 4.58
C ALA A 748 -6.15 -29.26 3.32
N SER A 749 -6.91 -30.08 2.59
CA SER A 749 -6.46 -30.64 1.31
C SER A 749 -6.48 -29.55 0.23
N GLY A 750 -5.38 -29.44 -0.51
CA GLY A 750 -5.18 -28.40 -1.51
C GLY A 750 -5.82 -28.67 -2.89
N GLY A 751 -6.53 -29.80 -3.05
CA GLY A 751 -7.31 -30.15 -4.25
C GLY A 751 -6.50 -30.32 -5.55
N ASP A 752 -7.21 -30.55 -6.66
CA ASP A 752 -6.61 -30.89 -7.97
C ASP A 752 -6.42 -29.67 -8.90
N VAL A 753 -6.49 -28.44 -8.38
CA VAL A 753 -6.30 -27.24 -9.20
C VAL A 753 -4.81 -27.08 -9.50
N PRO A 754 -4.42 -27.00 -10.79
CA PRO A 754 -3.02 -26.82 -11.15
C PRO A 754 -2.50 -25.48 -10.66
N ALA A 755 -1.31 -25.53 -10.08
CA ALA A 755 -0.57 -24.35 -9.69
C ALA A 755 0.86 -24.45 -10.19
N ILE A 756 1.45 -23.30 -10.47
CA ILE A 756 2.87 -23.12 -10.70
C ILE A 756 3.45 -22.58 -9.40
N VAL A 757 4.41 -23.28 -8.83
CA VAL A 757 5.14 -22.84 -7.64
C VAL A 757 6.55 -22.45 -8.04
N THR A 758 6.95 -21.23 -7.69
CA THR A 758 8.34 -20.77 -7.79
C THR A 758 8.96 -20.73 -6.41
N TYR A 759 10.14 -21.34 -6.23
CA TYR A 759 10.81 -21.43 -4.93
C TYR A 759 12.34 -21.26 -5.05
N ARG A 760 12.99 -20.81 -3.98
CA ARG A 760 14.46 -20.76 -3.87
C ARG A 760 14.96 -21.93 -3.01
N LYS A 761 16.01 -22.62 -3.47
CA LYS A 761 16.67 -23.65 -2.66
C LYS A 761 17.30 -23.03 -1.41
N THR A 762 17.07 -23.64 -0.25
CA THR A 762 17.69 -23.21 1.01
C THR A 762 19.06 -23.87 1.16
N ALA A 763 20.12 -23.06 1.36
CA ALA A 763 21.47 -23.51 1.69
C ALA A 763 21.69 -23.74 3.20
N ASP A 764 20.64 -23.55 4.01
CA ASP A 764 20.71 -23.57 5.47
C ASP A 764 20.75 -25.01 6.02
N GLN A 765 21.90 -25.40 6.58
CA GLN A 765 22.16 -26.75 7.12
C GLN A 765 21.24 -27.11 8.31
N ASN A 766 20.54 -26.13 8.90
CA ASN A 766 19.65 -26.32 10.05
C ASN A 766 18.17 -26.66 9.69
N ARG A 767 17.77 -26.59 8.41
CA ARG A 767 16.42 -27.03 7.95
C ARG A 767 16.49 -28.07 6.81
N PRO A 768 17.16 -29.23 6.99
CA PRO A 768 17.42 -30.20 5.92
C PRO A 768 16.19 -30.94 5.37
N SER A 769 14.99 -30.73 5.93
CA SER A 769 13.77 -31.46 5.56
C SER A 769 12.91 -30.80 4.46
N THR A 770 13.22 -29.57 4.03
CA THR A 770 12.43 -28.87 2.99
C THR A 770 13.26 -28.60 1.73
N ALA A 771 12.61 -28.68 0.56
CA ALA A 771 13.24 -28.49 -0.75
C ALA A 771 13.57 -27.02 -1.06
N GLY A 772 13.02 -26.07 -0.30
CA GLY A 772 13.29 -24.64 -0.43
C GLY A 772 12.17 -23.76 0.12
N GLN A 773 12.31 -22.45 -0.08
CA GLN A 773 11.35 -21.43 0.34
C GLN A 773 10.48 -20.97 -0.83
N VAL A 774 9.16 -20.99 -0.66
CA VAL A 774 8.18 -20.54 -1.65
C VAL A 774 8.33 -19.03 -1.88
N VAL A 775 8.38 -18.64 -3.15
CA VAL A 775 8.43 -17.24 -3.59
C VAL A 775 7.09 -16.83 -4.24
N SER A 776 6.52 -17.69 -5.09
CA SER A 776 5.20 -17.44 -5.68
C SER A 776 4.40 -18.72 -5.91
N ILE A 777 3.08 -18.56 -5.96
CA ILE A 777 2.10 -19.60 -6.30
C ILE A 777 1.13 -18.99 -7.31
N GLU A 778 1.06 -19.56 -8.51
CA GLU A 778 0.21 -19.07 -9.59
C GLU A 778 -0.77 -20.17 -9.98
N PHE A 779 -2.06 -20.01 -9.65
CA PHE A 779 -3.10 -20.97 -10.02
C PHE A 779 -3.48 -20.80 -11.48
N VAL A 780 -3.39 -21.89 -12.24
CA VAL A 780 -3.47 -21.84 -13.70
C VAL A 780 -4.50 -22.82 -14.26
N PRO A 781 -5.04 -22.54 -15.45
CA PRO A 781 -5.95 -23.48 -16.13
C PRO A 781 -5.31 -24.86 -16.33
N LYS A 782 -6.13 -25.91 -16.36
CA LYS A 782 -5.64 -27.29 -16.58
C LYS A 782 -4.94 -27.46 -17.92
N GLU A 783 -5.39 -26.73 -18.92
CA GLU A 783 -4.87 -26.71 -20.28
C GLU A 783 -3.53 -25.98 -20.41
N LEU A 784 -3.09 -25.25 -19.37
CA LEU A 784 -1.83 -24.51 -19.43
C LEU A 784 -0.63 -25.47 -19.33
N THR A 785 0.29 -25.29 -20.28
CA THR A 785 1.62 -25.91 -20.31
C THR A 785 2.67 -24.81 -20.19
N ILE A 786 3.74 -25.11 -19.47
CA ILE A 786 4.95 -24.30 -19.37
C ILE A 786 6.13 -25.11 -19.89
N ASP A 787 7.10 -24.42 -20.50
CA ASP A 787 8.38 -24.99 -20.93
C ASP A 787 9.30 -25.31 -19.74
#